data_AF-A0A6L7QHC0-F1
#
_entry.id   AF-A0A6L7QHC0-F1
#
_cell.length_a   1.000
_cell.length_b   1.000
_cell.length_c   1.000
_cell.angle_alpha   90.00
_cell.angle_beta   90.00
_cell.angle_gamma   90.00
#
_symmetry.space_group_name_H-M   'P 1'
#
loop_
_entity.id
_entity.type
_entity.pdbx_description
1 polymer ?
#
loop_
_entity_poly.entity_id
_entity_poly.type
_entity_poly.pdbx_seq_one_letter_code
_entity_poly.pdbx_strand_id
1 'polypeptide(L)'
;MYSSKSTVAVLVATAHRTDLLKARALPSIKNQYRTPSRVIVVDDSGDDDAERSEQLVRNWQPAGINVDFLRNRRTKGAAGAWNSGLDHLLRTCNDPTQLYVAILDDDDRWDPRHLKRCLEAAKNHGLDMVAAPFQRIEENAEAQLIVPPRSLEVASFLVGNPGIQGSNLVCRLSVLLEAGLFDESLPSCTDRDLCIRIAELPGVRYGITTEPTVHHFASQSRPRLSTPGSPAKTGGLIRFFRKYRGRMSNAQRTEFWTRAERLFGINESAFELTINMPARRVASSRIEGAAPRQSPPHLIVGMIVDTAQPEAIRHLLVDLRGLAEDPGLSGLDVLILENGCDQTSCEDLRNLVENERNLGLRIHLVDREQHIEDSRSGLVLDRGASHGRKLFIADARTVLQTYLYAFGKNRPGSIVWIVDDDMRLDPLVIDENGELQRRAQELVPLLRELRRLRASRVVDIVFGAYTGAPPLPFAATVRVQLVDLVASLHWLATQDSQAVLPDRGLENATLRVGQCDYYYDLSRKKTDQLEMPFWITPAFPKETVAEAFTRIASAAERILAGEQVFRPLAIENGINPLESISDDLQRGGNTFVFDVEALRLAPNSSPTIDERPSRRSDMIWALLQKHYFNRHIVTVPIALYHDRSHLPVGELDIERIVDDIRGYGMFSALQDFPGIFTKTDDLSLVLSEELTEDFVACVGKYVEERLSAFRLSFHRIRGLTRILRCLADKKEVWWREDKKYRAAIKQLRTFSDHLTDCYEVDKLNRIEREARALNIRQICKFLRQLPIEIKQHRKRLSNYETLASRGLEGERRANAKAIAARLAAPAGSLKVLGSGKEGVALSDGKHVFKVFDYWWKSSPEVTAPAFLRTLVGAYNDTHCLYPILSFHESGHRAVLIYPFEESEPYAGGYGPGMVTLLAECWRHGIFHRNIDPNNLRVVDGRVRLIDYGSDIHSDIHPPEGEKFDRKREFVKMCQRAYLSYRWANRGSTNFKKIARRALDNPEIPELDGFDWFYEAVRRVTGQHKAQEDVVLEMVGQAGRVLDYGCGNGWLSKEFADRGMQVLGYDPDYTRRPHWNLLCQGKDNLRFTHERSDLLKAELFDIAVCRRVLCTIENDTELQTILGDLRTLVTERGRVIVTMCDPHFKFGGSTPEADHDLPDGAQYESTFVYEKKLRATGRVRRHAHRPERTLRREFARAGLAICRRVEVPTVDL
;
A
#
# COMPACT_ATOMS: atom_id res chain seq x y z
N MET A 1 -11.16 24.38 -56.68
CA MET A 1 -10.22 25.43 -57.14
C MET A 1 -9.12 25.56 -56.10
N TYR A 2 -7.86 25.23 -56.42
CA TYR A 2 -6.72 25.43 -55.51
C TYR A 2 -6.28 26.89 -55.55
N SER A 3 -6.28 27.55 -54.39
CA SER A 3 -5.81 28.93 -54.22
C SER A 3 -4.31 29.03 -54.52
N SER A 4 -3.89 30.15 -55.09
CA SER A 4 -2.55 30.52 -55.54
C SER A 4 -1.47 30.68 -54.45
N LYS A 5 -1.63 30.04 -53.27
CA LYS A 5 -0.89 30.35 -52.03
C LYS A 5 0.05 29.24 -51.48
N SER A 6 0.35 28.16 -52.19
CA SER A 6 1.28 27.14 -51.65
C SER A 6 2.69 27.71 -51.43
N THR A 7 3.23 27.50 -50.23
CA THR A 7 4.57 27.97 -49.82
C THR A 7 5.54 26.79 -49.67
N VAL A 8 6.84 27.08 -49.61
CA VAL A 8 7.88 26.07 -49.40
C VAL A 8 8.80 26.50 -48.26
N ALA A 9 9.05 25.59 -47.32
CA ALA A 9 10.08 25.71 -46.31
C ALA A 9 11.24 24.77 -46.63
N VAL A 10 12.47 25.23 -46.37
CA VAL A 10 13.66 24.38 -46.49
C VAL A 10 14.06 23.88 -45.10
N LEU A 11 14.33 22.59 -44.98
CA LEU A 11 14.78 21.95 -43.76
C LEU A 11 16.19 21.38 -43.96
N VAL A 12 17.14 21.86 -43.18
CA VAL A 12 18.55 21.47 -43.22
C VAL A 12 18.92 20.85 -41.89
N ALA A 13 19.55 19.68 -41.92
CA ALA A 13 20.18 19.09 -40.74
C ALA A 13 21.70 19.20 -40.87
N THR A 14 22.38 19.56 -39.78
CA THR A 14 23.84 19.64 -39.73
C THR A 14 24.40 18.99 -38.48
N ALA A 15 25.60 18.41 -38.61
CA ALA A 15 26.33 17.81 -37.50
C ALA A 15 27.84 17.89 -37.77
N HIS A 16 28.56 18.67 -36.97
CA HIS A 16 30.02 18.87 -37.04
C HIS A 16 30.51 19.32 -38.43
N ARG A 17 29.69 20.08 -39.17
CA ARG A 17 29.88 20.39 -40.59
C ARG A 17 29.54 21.84 -40.98
N THR A 18 29.71 22.76 -40.03
CA THR A 18 29.40 24.19 -40.20
C THR A 18 30.04 24.81 -41.46
N ASP A 19 31.25 24.38 -41.84
CA ASP A 19 31.93 24.89 -43.04
C ASP A 19 31.27 24.45 -44.35
N LEU A 20 30.77 23.21 -44.42
CA LEU A 20 30.04 22.72 -45.59
C LEU A 20 28.66 23.39 -45.68
N LEU A 21 27.97 23.55 -44.55
CA LEU A 21 26.73 24.31 -44.44
C LEU A 21 26.91 25.73 -45.00
N LYS A 22 27.98 26.42 -44.59
CA LYS A 22 28.35 27.77 -45.04
C LYS A 22 28.70 27.83 -46.53
N ALA A 23 29.45 26.85 -47.04
CA ALA A 23 30.01 26.88 -48.39
C ALA A 23 29.05 26.35 -49.46
N ARG A 24 28.08 25.50 -49.11
CA ARG A 24 27.24 24.77 -50.07
C ARG A 24 25.76 24.99 -49.86
N ALA A 25 25.19 24.46 -48.78
CA ALA A 25 23.74 24.43 -48.58
C ALA A 25 23.14 25.84 -48.50
N LEU A 26 23.62 26.68 -47.57
CA LEU A 26 23.07 28.03 -47.36
C LEU A 26 23.18 28.93 -48.61
N PRO A 27 24.35 29.02 -49.30
CA PRO A 27 24.42 29.77 -50.56
C PRO A 27 23.46 29.25 -51.64
N SER A 28 23.31 27.92 -51.76
CA SER A 28 22.43 27.33 -52.78
C SER A 28 20.94 27.62 -52.53
N ILE A 29 20.53 27.70 -51.25
CA ILE A 29 19.19 28.12 -50.84
C ILE A 29 18.96 29.59 -51.15
N LYS A 30 19.93 30.47 -50.80
CA LYS A 30 19.84 31.91 -51.04
C LYS A 30 19.65 32.25 -52.53
N ASN A 31 20.25 31.45 -53.41
CA ASN A 31 20.24 31.68 -54.85
C ASN A 31 19.03 31.07 -55.58
N GLN A 32 18.04 30.52 -54.87
CA GLN A 32 16.84 29.95 -55.50
C GLN A 32 15.96 31.03 -56.14
N TYR A 33 15.55 30.83 -57.40
CA TYR A 33 14.60 31.71 -58.10
C TYR A 33 13.23 31.74 -57.43
N ARG A 34 12.84 30.61 -56.83
CA ARG A 34 11.70 30.55 -55.92
C ARG A 34 12.21 30.66 -54.49
N THR A 35 12.10 31.84 -53.91
CA THR A 35 12.49 32.09 -52.52
C THR A 35 11.62 31.25 -51.58
N PRO A 36 12.22 30.47 -50.65
CA PRO A 36 11.46 29.77 -49.62
C PRO A 36 10.90 30.75 -48.59
N SER A 37 9.73 30.45 -48.02
CA SER A 37 9.13 31.29 -46.97
C SER A 37 9.85 31.16 -45.63
N ARG A 38 10.53 30.02 -45.41
CA ARG A 38 11.27 29.73 -44.19
C ARG A 38 12.44 28.77 -44.47
N VAL A 39 13.51 28.90 -43.73
CA VAL A 39 14.64 27.96 -43.68
C VAL A 39 14.85 27.58 -42.22
N ILE A 40 14.88 26.28 -41.93
CA ILE A 40 15.16 25.77 -40.60
C ILE A 40 16.46 24.99 -40.67
N VAL A 41 17.45 25.42 -39.90
CA VAL A 41 18.69 24.67 -39.68
C VAL A 41 18.61 24.01 -38.32
N VAL A 42 18.69 22.69 -38.29
CA VAL A 42 18.72 21.90 -37.07
C VAL A 42 20.11 21.33 -36.86
N ASP A 43 20.75 21.71 -35.77
CA ASP A 43 22.08 21.24 -35.41
C ASP A 43 22.02 20.09 -34.40
N ASP A 44 22.71 19.00 -34.73
CA ASP A 44 22.80 17.78 -33.90
C ASP A 44 24.17 17.61 -33.21
N SER A 45 25.09 18.55 -33.39
CA SER A 45 26.44 18.56 -32.82
C SER A 45 26.43 18.74 -31.29
N GLY A 46 27.61 18.56 -30.68
CA GLY A 46 27.88 19.00 -29.31
C GLY A 46 27.89 20.53 -29.17
N ASP A 47 27.94 21.04 -27.94
CA ASP A 47 27.68 22.45 -27.63
C ASP A 47 28.58 23.43 -28.41
N ASP A 48 29.90 23.22 -28.40
CA ASP A 48 30.90 24.10 -29.05
C ASP A 48 30.67 24.25 -30.58
N ASP A 49 30.50 23.13 -31.29
CA ASP A 49 30.31 23.15 -32.76
C ASP A 49 28.96 23.75 -33.14
N ALA A 50 27.93 23.47 -32.33
CA ALA A 50 26.61 23.98 -32.62
C ALA A 50 26.48 25.48 -32.27
N GLU A 51 27.29 26.05 -31.38
CA GLU A 51 27.42 27.52 -31.23
C GLU A 51 28.00 28.17 -32.49
N ARG A 52 28.99 27.53 -33.13
CA ARG A 52 29.56 28.00 -34.40
C ARG A 52 28.51 28.02 -35.52
N SER A 53 27.72 26.94 -35.63
CA SER A 53 26.60 26.87 -36.58
C SER A 53 25.51 27.88 -36.26
N GLU A 54 25.19 28.06 -34.98
CA GLU A 54 24.21 29.06 -34.53
C GLU A 54 24.64 30.46 -34.92
N GLN A 55 25.90 30.83 -34.66
CA GLN A 55 26.44 32.13 -35.04
C GLN A 55 26.44 32.32 -36.57
N LEU A 56 26.79 31.27 -37.32
CA LEU A 56 26.72 31.29 -38.78
C LEU A 56 25.30 31.58 -39.28
N VAL A 57 24.30 30.86 -38.76
CA VAL A 57 22.89 30.99 -39.17
C VAL A 57 22.30 32.31 -38.71
N ARG A 58 22.63 32.78 -37.50
CA ARG A 58 22.26 34.13 -37.01
C ARG A 58 22.81 35.24 -37.91
N ASN A 59 24.02 35.08 -38.44
CA ASN A 59 24.62 36.02 -39.39
C ASN A 59 24.05 35.88 -40.82
N TRP A 60 23.53 34.70 -41.18
CA TRP A 60 22.93 34.43 -42.48
C TRP A 60 21.43 34.75 -42.47
N GLN A 61 21.09 36.03 -42.65
CA GLN A 61 19.71 36.52 -42.71
C GLN A 61 19.39 37.11 -44.09
N PRO A 62 19.19 36.27 -45.12
CA PRO A 62 18.81 36.74 -46.45
C PRO A 62 17.43 37.42 -46.45
N ALA A 63 17.31 38.51 -47.20
CA ALA A 63 16.05 39.26 -47.30
C ALA A 63 14.90 38.39 -47.83
N GLY A 64 13.74 38.47 -47.18
CA GLY A 64 12.52 37.77 -47.59
C GLY A 64 12.43 36.30 -47.19
N ILE A 65 13.38 35.80 -46.38
CA ILE A 65 13.37 34.42 -45.85
C ILE A 65 13.38 34.48 -44.32
N ASN A 66 12.44 33.80 -43.66
CA ASN A 66 12.51 33.60 -42.22
C ASN A 66 13.49 32.47 -41.90
N VAL A 67 14.53 32.73 -41.11
CA VAL A 67 15.54 31.73 -40.78
C VAL A 67 15.47 31.37 -39.30
N ASP A 68 15.25 30.09 -39.01
CA ASP A 68 15.31 29.56 -37.65
C ASP A 68 16.52 28.64 -37.49
N PHE A 69 17.22 28.80 -36.36
CA PHE A 69 18.21 27.83 -35.89
C PHE A 69 17.62 27.05 -34.71
N LEU A 70 17.75 25.73 -34.72
CA LEU A 70 17.27 24.85 -33.66
C LEU A 70 18.39 23.88 -33.25
N ARG A 71 18.49 23.59 -31.96
CA ARG A 71 19.21 22.40 -31.48
C ARG A 71 18.31 21.17 -31.64
N ASN A 72 18.86 20.02 -32.03
CA ASN A 72 18.09 18.78 -32.06
C ASN A 72 17.65 18.41 -30.64
N ARG A 73 16.33 18.30 -30.45
CA ARG A 73 15.68 17.97 -29.16
C ARG A 73 15.11 16.56 -29.10
N ARG A 74 15.38 15.74 -30.12
CA ARG A 74 14.88 14.37 -30.27
C ARG A 74 16.07 13.40 -30.32
N THR A 75 15.86 12.18 -30.80
CA THR A 75 16.94 11.19 -30.94
C THR A 75 18.12 11.77 -31.73
N LYS A 76 19.35 11.55 -31.25
CA LYS A 76 20.56 11.98 -31.97
C LYS A 76 20.64 11.31 -33.35
N GLY A 77 21.03 12.07 -34.36
CA GLY A 77 21.09 11.69 -35.77
C GLY A 77 20.13 12.49 -36.68
N ALA A 78 20.31 12.32 -38.00
CA ALA A 78 19.58 13.07 -39.02
C ALA A 78 18.04 12.96 -38.90
N ALA A 79 17.52 11.75 -38.64
CA ALA A 79 16.09 11.53 -38.46
C ALA A 79 15.49 12.37 -37.31
N GLY A 80 16.16 12.44 -36.16
CA GLY A 80 15.69 13.26 -35.03
C GLY A 80 15.85 14.75 -35.29
N ALA A 81 16.94 15.18 -35.96
CA ALA A 81 17.12 16.56 -36.39
C ALA A 81 16.01 17.01 -37.35
N TRP A 82 15.73 16.23 -38.40
CA TRP A 82 14.63 16.53 -39.31
C TRP A 82 13.27 16.51 -38.61
N ASN A 83 13.02 15.54 -37.73
CA ASN A 83 11.77 15.51 -36.98
C ASN A 83 11.62 16.70 -36.02
N SER A 84 12.71 17.20 -35.44
CA SER A 84 12.71 18.44 -34.64
C SER A 84 12.31 19.65 -35.48
N GLY A 85 12.82 19.74 -36.71
CA GLY A 85 12.45 20.80 -37.65
C GLY A 85 11.02 20.67 -38.18
N LEU A 86 10.54 19.46 -38.49
CA LEU A 86 9.17 19.21 -38.93
C LEU A 86 8.14 19.51 -37.82
N ASP A 87 8.47 19.19 -36.57
CA ASP A 87 7.69 19.60 -35.39
C ASP A 87 7.63 21.13 -35.29
N HIS A 88 8.76 21.83 -35.45
CA HIS A 88 8.80 23.30 -35.46
C HIS A 88 7.97 23.91 -36.59
N LEU A 89 8.02 23.33 -37.80
CA LEU A 89 7.18 23.75 -38.92
C LEU A 89 5.70 23.59 -38.61
N LEU A 90 5.30 22.45 -38.03
CA LEU A 90 3.91 22.22 -37.66
C LEU A 90 3.42 23.22 -36.59
N ARG A 91 4.29 23.65 -35.68
CA ARG A 91 3.95 24.66 -34.66
C ARG A 91 3.75 26.06 -35.25
N THR A 92 4.47 26.37 -36.33
CA THR A 92 4.53 27.73 -36.91
C THR A 92 3.75 27.89 -38.20
N CYS A 93 3.31 26.80 -38.84
CA CYS A 93 2.49 26.83 -40.04
C CYS A 93 1.00 26.99 -39.71
N ASN A 94 0.26 27.69 -40.57
CA ASN A 94 -1.20 27.84 -40.42
C ASN A 94 -1.95 26.59 -40.90
N ASP A 95 -1.56 26.04 -42.06
CA ASP A 95 -2.20 24.87 -42.66
C ASP A 95 -1.12 23.96 -43.26
N PRO A 96 -0.87 22.76 -42.68
CA PRO A 96 0.14 21.83 -43.18
C PRO A 96 -0.20 21.29 -44.57
N THR A 97 -1.44 21.42 -45.05
CA THR A 97 -1.83 21.03 -46.41
C THR A 97 -1.36 22.03 -47.47
N GLN A 98 -0.96 23.25 -47.10
CA GLN A 98 -0.52 24.30 -48.05
C GLN A 98 0.99 24.56 -48.03
N LEU A 99 1.74 23.81 -47.23
CA LEU A 99 3.19 23.96 -47.08
C LEU A 99 3.91 22.74 -47.66
N TYR A 100 4.83 22.98 -48.59
CA TYR A 100 5.82 22.00 -49.02
C TYR A 100 7.08 22.13 -48.17
N VAL A 101 7.73 21.00 -47.89
CA VAL A 101 9.02 20.92 -47.22
C VAL A 101 10.03 20.36 -48.22
N ALA A 102 11.09 21.12 -48.47
CA ALA A 102 12.24 20.67 -49.24
C ALA A 102 13.40 20.38 -48.28
N ILE A 103 13.93 19.16 -48.31
CA ILE A 103 15.00 18.73 -47.40
C ILE A 103 16.34 18.90 -48.12
N LEU A 104 17.35 19.43 -47.43
CA LEU A 104 18.69 19.57 -47.98
C LEU A 104 19.73 19.15 -46.95
N ASP A 105 20.65 18.26 -47.35
CA ASP A 105 21.81 17.93 -46.53
C ASP A 105 22.82 19.09 -46.54
N ASP A 106 23.50 19.30 -45.41
CA ASP A 106 24.42 20.44 -45.22
C ASP A 106 25.61 20.47 -46.18
N ASP A 107 25.91 19.35 -46.82
CA ASP A 107 27.03 19.11 -47.72
C ASP A 107 26.65 19.05 -49.19
N ASP A 108 25.36 19.18 -49.50
CA ASP A 108 24.78 19.18 -50.84
C ASP A 108 24.44 20.60 -51.33
N ARG A 109 24.13 20.74 -52.62
CA ARG A 109 23.66 22.01 -53.19
C ARG A 109 22.61 21.82 -54.28
N TRP A 110 21.74 22.82 -54.41
CA TRP A 110 20.77 22.93 -55.50
C TRP A 110 21.20 23.89 -56.60
N ASP A 111 20.76 23.61 -57.83
CA ASP A 111 20.70 24.60 -58.91
C ASP A 111 19.68 25.70 -58.56
N PRO A 112 19.88 26.97 -58.96
CA PRO A 112 18.94 28.07 -58.73
C PRO A 112 17.47 27.80 -59.09
N ARG A 113 17.21 26.87 -60.01
CA ARG A 113 15.86 26.52 -60.49
C ARG A 113 15.18 25.42 -59.67
N HIS A 114 15.86 24.73 -58.75
CA HIS A 114 15.36 23.52 -58.09
C HIS A 114 13.97 23.70 -57.47
N LEU A 115 13.81 24.65 -56.53
CA LEU A 115 12.53 24.87 -55.85
C LEU A 115 11.43 25.32 -56.83
N LYS A 116 11.79 26.13 -57.83
CA LYS A 116 10.85 26.57 -58.87
C LYS A 116 10.33 25.38 -59.67
N ARG A 117 11.21 24.51 -60.16
CA ARG A 117 10.85 23.32 -60.95
C ARG A 117 10.01 22.33 -60.14
N CYS A 118 10.40 22.06 -58.90
CA CYS A 118 9.66 21.15 -58.03
C CYS A 118 8.23 21.67 -57.74
N LEU A 119 8.07 22.96 -57.42
CA LEU A 119 6.75 23.54 -57.18
C LEU A 119 5.92 23.71 -58.45
N GLU A 120 6.52 23.99 -59.61
CA GLU A 120 5.83 24.00 -60.90
C GLU A 120 5.30 22.60 -61.23
N ALA A 121 6.11 21.55 -61.08
CA ALA A 121 5.68 20.17 -61.27
C ALA A 121 4.55 19.80 -60.30
N ALA A 122 4.70 20.15 -59.01
CA ALA A 122 3.68 19.93 -58.00
C ALA A 122 2.36 20.63 -58.33
N LYS A 123 2.42 21.89 -58.79
CA LYS A 123 1.22 22.64 -59.17
C LYS A 123 0.57 22.09 -60.44
N ASN A 124 1.35 21.86 -61.50
CA ASN A 124 0.85 21.49 -62.82
C ASN A 124 0.21 20.10 -62.84
N HIS A 125 0.73 19.17 -62.02
CA HIS A 125 0.22 17.79 -61.94
C HIS A 125 -0.49 17.49 -60.61
N GLY A 126 -0.63 18.49 -59.74
CA GLY A 126 -1.21 18.34 -58.40
C GLY A 126 -0.41 17.42 -57.48
N LEU A 127 0.90 17.34 -57.60
CA LEU A 127 1.69 16.39 -56.80
C LEU A 127 1.79 16.83 -55.35
N ASP A 128 1.71 15.86 -54.44
CA ASP A 128 1.98 16.03 -53.01
C ASP A 128 3.45 15.78 -52.68
N MET A 129 4.12 14.96 -53.50
CA MET A 129 5.55 14.66 -53.40
C MET A 129 6.21 14.76 -54.77
N VAL A 130 7.37 15.42 -54.83
CA VAL A 130 8.19 15.56 -56.03
C VAL A 130 9.62 15.13 -55.73
N ALA A 131 10.18 14.28 -56.57
CA ALA A 131 11.60 13.95 -56.53
C ALA A 131 12.33 14.48 -57.78
N ALA A 132 13.47 15.12 -57.59
CA ALA A 132 14.28 15.61 -58.71
C ALA A 132 15.40 14.61 -59.06
N PRO A 133 15.74 14.41 -60.35
CA PRO A 133 17.00 13.80 -60.72
C PRO A 133 18.19 14.54 -60.09
N PHE A 134 19.27 13.82 -59.80
CA PHE A 134 20.45 14.41 -59.17
C PHE A 134 21.75 13.90 -59.80
N GLN A 135 22.77 14.74 -59.73
CA GLN A 135 24.14 14.38 -60.08
C GLN A 135 24.84 13.90 -58.82
N ARG A 136 25.22 12.62 -58.79
CA ARG A 136 26.06 12.05 -57.74
C ARG A 136 27.53 12.33 -58.08
N ILE A 137 28.18 13.11 -57.23
CA ILE A 137 29.57 13.55 -57.41
C ILE A 137 30.45 12.80 -56.41
N GLU A 138 31.33 11.94 -56.89
CA GLU A 138 32.35 11.26 -56.08
C GLU A 138 33.73 11.86 -56.34
N GLU A 139 34.66 11.70 -55.40
CA GLU A 139 36.05 12.16 -55.60
C GLU A 139 36.71 11.35 -56.72
N ASN A 140 37.33 12.05 -57.66
CA ASN A 140 38.06 11.46 -58.79
C ASN A 140 37.19 10.59 -59.73
N ALA A 141 35.88 10.81 -59.77
CA ALA A 141 34.97 10.15 -60.71
C ALA A 141 34.07 11.16 -61.45
N GLU A 142 33.60 10.78 -62.64
CA GLU A 142 32.60 11.56 -63.36
C GLU A 142 31.27 11.59 -62.59
N ALA A 143 30.55 12.72 -62.69
CA ALA A 143 29.26 12.86 -62.03
C ALA A 143 28.22 11.90 -62.64
N GLN A 144 27.69 10.99 -61.83
CA GLN A 144 26.69 10.03 -62.26
C GLN A 144 25.28 10.62 -62.16
N LEU A 145 24.50 10.59 -63.24
CA LEU A 145 23.09 10.95 -63.21
C LEU A 145 22.27 9.83 -62.55
N ILE A 146 21.57 10.17 -61.47
CA ILE A 146 20.60 9.29 -60.82
C ILE A 146 19.20 9.84 -61.06
N VAL A 147 18.32 9.00 -61.60
CA VAL A 147 16.94 9.35 -61.93
C VAL A 147 15.99 8.61 -60.98
N PRO A 148 15.17 9.32 -60.19
CA PRO A 148 14.15 8.70 -59.35
C PRO A 148 13.15 7.87 -60.17
N PRO A 149 12.46 6.89 -59.55
CA PRO A 149 11.47 6.10 -60.27
C PRO A 149 10.28 6.97 -60.70
N ARG A 150 9.60 6.57 -61.79
CA ARG A 150 8.41 7.29 -62.29
C ARG A 150 7.16 7.06 -61.42
N SER A 151 7.09 5.92 -60.75
CA SER A 151 6.06 5.56 -59.76
C SER A 151 6.69 5.39 -58.38
N LEU A 152 5.92 5.69 -57.33
CA LEU A 152 6.33 5.47 -55.95
C LEU A 152 5.77 4.13 -55.49
N GLU A 153 6.59 3.08 -55.54
CA GLU A 153 6.18 1.72 -55.20
C GLU A 153 7.01 1.16 -54.05
N VAL A 154 6.35 0.51 -53.08
CA VAL A 154 7.02 -0.09 -51.91
C VAL A 154 8.16 -1.03 -52.33
N ALA A 155 7.94 -1.86 -53.35
CA ALA A 155 8.91 -2.86 -53.82
C ALA A 155 10.25 -2.23 -54.24
N SER A 156 10.24 -1.00 -54.76
CA SER A 156 11.45 -0.30 -55.20
C SER A 156 12.40 0.06 -54.05
N PHE A 157 11.92 0.08 -52.81
CA PHE A 157 12.69 0.47 -51.63
C PHE A 157 13.10 -0.71 -50.74
N LEU A 158 12.57 -1.92 -50.96
CA LEU A 158 12.81 -3.09 -50.11
C LEU A 158 14.25 -3.60 -50.21
N VAL A 159 14.84 -3.66 -51.41
CA VAL A 159 16.23 -4.14 -51.62
C VAL A 159 17.25 -3.00 -51.53
N GLY A 160 16.98 -1.88 -52.18
CA GLY A 160 17.89 -0.72 -52.24
C GLY A 160 17.14 0.61 -52.18
N ASN A 161 17.81 1.70 -52.52
CA ASN A 161 17.18 3.00 -52.73
C ASN A 161 17.17 3.29 -54.25
N PRO A 162 16.01 3.56 -54.88
CA PRO A 162 15.89 3.79 -56.31
C PRO A 162 16.24 5.23 -56.75
N GLY A 163 16.81 6.05 -55.87
CA GLY A 163 17.23 7.41 -56.20
C GLY A 163 16.37 8.52 -55.57
N ILE A 164 15.70 8.25 -54.45
CA ILE A 164 15.01 9.28 -53.65
C ILE A 164 15.72 9.39 -52.30
N GLN A 165 16.22 10.56 -51.97
CA GLN A 165 16.94 10.88 -50.74
C GLN A 165 16.55 12.27 -50.23
N GLY A 166 17.03 12.67 -49.05
CA GLY A 166 16.74 13.98 -48.44
C GLY A 166 16.86 15.14 -49.44
N SER A 167 18.07 15.37 -49.97
CA SER A 167 18.40 16.52 -50.83
C SER A 167 17.63 16.63 -52.16
N ASN A 168 16.92 15.60 -52.62
CA ASN A 168 16.13 15.68 -53.85
C ASN A 168 14.61 15.52 -53.64
N LEU A 169 14.15 15.59 -52.40
CA LEU A 169 12.77 15.40 -52.00
C LEU A 169 12.08 16.73 -51.64
N VAL A 170 10.95 17.02 -52.30
CA VAL A 170 10.01 18.07 -51.92
C VAL A 170 8.65 17.44 -51.64
N CYS A 171 8.14 17.55 -50.41
CA CYS A 171 6.92 16.86 -49.99
C CYS A 171 6.00 17.77 -49.17
N ARG A 172 4.68 17.65 -49.34
CA ARG A 172 3.69 18.39 -48.55
C ARG A 172 3.83 18.02 -47.06
N LEU A 173 3.84 19.01 -46.17
CA LEU A 173 4.01 18.78 -44.74
C LEU A 173 2.94 17.84 -44.18
N SER A 174 1.69 17.96 -44.61
CA SER A 174 0.61 17.04 -44.20
C SER A 174 0.89 15.58 -44.58
N VAL A 175 1.54 15.32 -45.73
CA VAL A 175 1.91 13.96 -46.15
C VAL A 175 3.06 13.42 -45.29
N LEU A 176 4.08 14.24 -45.01
CA LEU A 176 5.15 13.84 -44.09
C LEU A 176 4.61 13.49 -42.70
N LEU A 177 3.67 14.30 -42.19
CA LEU A 177 3.02 14.10 -40.90
C LEU A 177 2.20 12.81 -40.87
N GLU A 178 1.33 12.59 -41.86
CA GLU A 178 0.51 11.38 -41.94
C GLU A 178 1.35 10.13 -42.18
N ALA A 179 2.49 10.24 -42.87
CA ALA A 179 3.35 9.09 -43.10
C ALA A 179 4.01 8.58 -41.81
N GLY A 180 4.15 9.41 -40.77
CA GLY A 180 4.91 9.08 -39.54
C GLY A 180 6.21 9.87 -39.36
N LEU A 181 6.46 10.93 -40.13
CA LEU A 181 7.77 11.62 -40.22
C LEU A 181 8.93 10.65 -40.50
N PHE A 182 10.17 10.92 -40.06
CA PHE A 182 11.27 9.96 -40.14
C PHE A 182 11.25 8.98 -38.96
N ASP A 183 11.57 7.71 -39.20
CA ASP A 183 11.74 6.71 -38.13
C ASP A 183 13.08 6.95 -37.42
N GLU A 184 12.99 7.43 -36.18
CA GLU A 184 14.16 7.79 -35.35
C GLU A 184 14.91 6.57 -34.81
N SER A 185 14.36 5.35 -34.92
CA SER A 185 15.13 4.13 -34.66
C SER A 185 16.16 3.85 -35.74
N LEU A 186 16.05 4.45 -36.93
CA LEU A 186 16.90 4.17 -38.07
C LEU A 186 18.06 5.18 -38.15
N PRO A 187 19.31 4.81 -37.78
CA PRO A 187 20.46 5.70 -37.93
C PRO A 187 20.88 5.91 -39.39
N SER A 188 20.41 5.06 -40.30
CA SER A 188 20.50 5.22 -41.76
C SER A 188 19.34 4.47 -42.44
N CYS A 189 19.20 4.57 -43.77
CA CYS A 189 18.06 4.05 -44.53
C CYS A 189 16.73 4.77 -44.25
N THR A 190 16.78 5.95 -43.64
CA THR A 190 15.64 6.80 -43.27
C THR A 190 14.75 7.14 -44.47
N ASP A 191 15.34 7.47 -45.62
CA ASP A 191 14.59 7.85 -46.83
C ASP A 191 13.82 6.68 -47.43
N ARG A 192 14.39 5.47 -47.35
CA ARG A 192 13.74 4.24 -47.84
C ARG A 192 12.48 3.96 -47.02
N ASP A 193 12.61 4.02 -45.70
CA ASP A 193 11.51 3.82 -44.75
C ASP A 193 10.40 4.87 -44.93
N LEU A 194 10.77 6.15 -45.02
CA LEU A 194 9.82 7.23 -45.27
C LEU A 194 9.09 7.04 -46.62
N CYS A 195 9.80 6.74 -47.69
CA CYS A 195 9.18 6.55 -49.01
C CYS A 195 8.24 5.34 -49.04
N ILE A 196 8.55 4.25 -48.32
CA ILE A 196 7.64 3.11 -48.18
C ILE A 196 6.33 3.56 -47.52
N ARG A 197 6.42 4.28 -46.40
CA ARG A 197 5.22 4.75 -45.67
C ARG A 197 4.41 5.77 -46.47
N ILE A 198 5.08 6.66 -47.22
CA ILE A 198 4.38 7.58 -48.14
C ILE A 198 3.67 6.82 -49.27
N ALA A 199 4.31 5.79 -49.83
CA ALA A 199 3.72 4.96 -50.90
C ALA A 199 2.46 4.20 -50.44
N GLU A 200 2.32 3.96 -49.14
CA GLU A 200 1.16 3.29 -48.54
C GLU A 200 -0.01 4.22 -48.27
N LEU A 201 0.24 5.51 -48.12
CA LEU A 201 -0.82 6.48 -47.89
C LEU A 201 -1.74 6.57 -49.12
N PRO A 202 -3.05 6.31 -48.96
CA PRO A 202 -3.94 6.30 -50.09
C PRO A 202 -4.14 7.70 -50.66
N GLY A 203 -4.07 7.86 -51.97
CA GLY A 203 -4.34 9.11 -52.67
C GLY A 203 -3.17 10.12 -52.70
N VAL A 204 -1.98 9.76 -52.22
CA VAL A 204 -0.77 10.58 -52.40
C VAL A 204 -0.37 10.59 -53.87
N ARG A 205 -0.18 11.79 -54.43
CA ARG A 205 0.28 11.95 -55.82
C ARG A 205 1.78 12.24 -55.84
N TYR A 206 2.54 11.34 -56.43
CA TYR A 206 3.99 11.47 -56.62
C TYR A 206 4.34 11.73 -58.09
N GLY A 207 5.41 12.49 -58.33
CA GLY A 207 6.02 12.62 -59.65
C GLY A 207 7.45 13.11 -59.59
N ILE A 208 8.09 13.24 -60.77
CA ILE A 208 9.49 13.64 -60.91
C ILE A 208 9.64 14.90 -61.75
N THR A 209 10.71 15.65 -61.53
CA THR A 209 11.14 16.69 -62.49
C THR A 209 11.95 16.08 -63.64
N THR A 210 12.09 16.80 -64.74
CA THR A 210 12.82 16.34 -65.93
C THR A 210 14.32 16.68 -65.90
N GLU A 211 14.71 17.72 -65.16
CA GLU A 211 16.09 18.23 -65.12
C GLU A 211 16.80 17.81 -63.82
N PRO A 212 18.11 17.44 -63.87
CA PRO A 212 18.90 17.17 -62.68
C PRO A 212 19.32 18.47 -61.97
N THR A 213 18.55 18.87 -60.97
CA THR A 213 18.71 20.17 -60.28
C THR A 213 19.39 20.07 -58.92
N VAL A 214 19.88 18.88 -58.56
CA VAL A 214 20.55 18.59 -57.28
C VAL A 214 21.94 18.04 -57.53
N HIS A 215 22.94 18.55 -56.80
CA HIS A 215 24.29 18.01 -56.79
C HIS A 215 24.56 17.37 -55.43
N HIS A 216 24.63 16.04 -55.42
CA HIS A 216 24.85 15.23 -54.23
C HIS A 216 26.34 14.84 -54.09
N PHE A 217 27.00 15.30 -53.02
CA PHE A 217 28.45 15.14 -52.84
C PHE A 217 28.80 13.90 -52.01
N ALA A 218 29.06 12.81 -52.72
CA ALA A 218 29.39 11.50 -52.19
C ALA A 218 30.91 11.31 -51.90
N SER A 219 31.53 12.28 -51.22
CA SER A 219 32.96 12.30 -50.85
C SER A 219 33.41 11.07 -50.03
N GLN A 220 34.55 10.48 -50.39
CA GLN A 220 35.13 9.34 -49.67
C GLN A 220 36.15 9.77 -48.61
N SER A 221 36.70 10.98 -48.72
CA SER A 221 37.68 11.54 -47.77
C SER A 221 37.12 11.90 -46.39
N ARG A 222 35.80 11.74 -46.15
CA ARG A 222 35.16 12.02 -44.86
C ARG A 222 34.13 10.95 -44.47
N PRO A 223 33.88 10.76 -43.16
CA PRO A 223 32.78 9.90 -42.70
C PRO A 223 31.41 10.40 -43.17
N ARG A 224 30.56 9.46 -43.62
CA ARG A 224 29.16 9.67 -44.02
C ARG A 224 28.28 8.60 -43.36
N LEU A 225 26.98 8.86 -43.29
CA LEU A 225 25.99 7.85 -42.85
C LEU A 225 25.99 6.60 -43.74
N SER A 226 26.44 6.72 -45.00
CA SER A 226 26.57 5.63 -45.95
C SER A 226 27.98 5.04 -46.04
N THR A 227 28.92 5.43 -45.18
CA THR A 227 30.29 4.89 -45.18
C THR A 227 30.23 3.37 -44.89
N PRO A 228 30.86 2.52 -45.73
CA PRO A 228 30.96 1.07 -45.50
C PRO A 228 31.48 0.75 -44.09
N GLY A 229 30.88 -0.25 -43.43
CA GLY A 229 31.25 -0.67 -42.06
C GLY A 229 30.90 0.31 -40.93
N SER A 230 30.37 1.50 -41.20
CA SER A 230 30.03 2.46 -40.14
C SER A 230 28.90 1.97 -39.23
N PRO A 231 28.92 2.29 -37.92
CA PRO A 231 27.85 1.87 -36.98
C PRO A 231 26.45 2.31 -37.42
N ALA A 232 26.33 3.52 -37.99
CA ALA A 232 25.06 4.04 -38.50
C ALA A 232 24.56 3.23 -39.71
N LYS A 233 25.45 2.80 -40.60
CA LYS A 233 25.05 2.00 -41.76
C LYS A 233 24.69 0.57 -41.36
N THR A 234 25.49 -0.05 -40.52
CA THR A 234 25.26 -1.40 -39.99
C THR A 234 23.96 -1.46 -39.21
N GLY A 235 23.79 -0.59 -38.22
CA GLY A 235 22.57 -0.52 -37.42
C GLY A 235 21.32 -0.20 -38.26
N GLY A 236 21.44 0.70 -39.24
CA GLY A 236 20.32 1.07 -40.10
C GLY A 236 19.88 -0.06 -41.05
N LEU A 237 20.80 -0.84 -41.61
CA LEU A 237 20.45 -2.00 -42.44
C LEU A 237 19.80 -3.12 -41.61
N ILE A 238 20.34 -3.42 -40.43
CA ILE A 238 19.79 -4.43 -39.51
C ILE A 238 18.38 -4.06 -39.07
N ARG A 239 18.16 -2.81 -38.62
CA ARG A 239 16.85 -2.33 -38.17
C ARG A 239 15.84 -2.22 -39.32
N PHE A 240 16.28 -1.77 -40.50
CA PHE A 240 15.44 -1.74 -41.71
C PHE A 240 15.02 -3.16 -42.12
N PHE A 241 15.95 -4.11 -42.12
CA PHE A 241 15.64 -5.51 -42.41
C PHE A 241 14.68 -6.10 -41.37
N ARG A 242 14.91 -5.85 -40.07
CA ARG A 242 13.98 -6.25 -38.99
C ARG A 242 12.55 -5.79 -39.26
N LYS A 243 12.41 -4.51 -39.64
CA LYS A 243 11.12 -3.86 -39.93
C LYS A 243 10.43 -4.42 -41.19
N TYR A 244 11.18 -4.68 -42.26
CA TYR A 244 10.60 -4.95 -43.58
C TYR A 244 10.79 -6.38 -44.11
N ARG A 245 11.56 -7.26 -43.46
CA ARG A 245 11.82 -8.63 -43.96
C ARG A 245 10.55 -9.48 -44.13
N GLY A 246 9.54 -9.23 -43.29
CA GLY A 246 8.23 -9.86 -43.40
C GLY A 246 7.47 -9.49 -44.67
N ARG A 247 7.92 -8.47 -45.41
CA ARG A 247 7.33 -8.00 -46.67
C ARG A 247 8.18 -8.30 -47.90
N MET A 248 9.36 -8.87 -47.70
CA MET A 248 10.27 -9.26 -48.78
C MET A 248 9.98 -10.70 -49.20
N SER A 249 9.98 -10.95 -50.51
CA SER A 249 10.08 -12.31 -51.03
C SER A 249 11.44 -12.93 -50.67
N ASN A 250 11.56 -14.25 -50.73
CA ASN A 250 12.85 -14.91 -50.50
C ASN A 250 13.96 -14.38 -51.43
N ALA A 251 13.63 -14.13 -52.70
CA ALA A 251 14.56 -13.52 -53.65
C ALA A 251 15.00 -12.11 -53.22
N GLN A 252 14.07 -11.27 -52.77
CA GLN A 252 14.38 -9.92 -52.29
C GLN A 252 15.24 -9.93 -51.02
N ARG A 253 15.05 -10.90 -50.12
CA ARG A 253 15.91 -11.06 -48.93
C ARG A 253 17.35 -11.39 -49.33
N THR A 254 17.52 -12.34 -50.24
CA THR A 254 18.85 -12.71 -50.77
C THR A 254 19.50 -11.52 -51.49
N GLU A 255 18.75 -10.78 -52.32
CA GLU A 255 19.25 -9.60 -53.00
C GLU A 255 19.61 -8.47 -52.03
N PHE A 256 18.81 -8.26 -50.97
CA PHE A 256 19.09 -7.27 -49.94
C PHE A 256 20.45 -7.53 -49.28
N TRP A 257 20.70 -8.77 -48.83
CA TRP A 257 21.94 -9.12 -48.14
C TRP A 257 23.14 -9.19 -49.10
N THR A 258 22.97 -9.74 -50.30
CA THR A 258 24.02 -9.69 -51.34
C THR A 258 24.46 -8.26 -51.63
N ARG A 259 23.48 -7.35 -51.73
CA ARG A 259 23.75 -5.93 -51.94
C ARG A 259 24.41 -5.30 -50.72
N ALA A 260 23.96 -5.62 -49.51
CA ALA A 260 24.53 -5.10 -48.27
C ALA A 260 25.99 -5.53 -48.07
N GLU A 261 26.30 -6.79 -48.38
CA GLU A 261 27.65 -7.33 -48.30
C GLU A 261 28.56 -6.68 -49.34
N ARG A 262 28.13 -6.65 -50.61
CA ARG A 262 28.90 -6.04 -51.71
C ARG A 262 29.25 -4.58 -51.47
N LEU A 263 28.32 -3.79 -50.93
CA LEU A 263 28.50 -2.32 -50.82
C LEU A 263 28.94 -1.85 -49.44
N PHE A 264 28.71 -2.64 -48.39
CA PHE A 264 28.95 -2.19 -47.00
C PHE A 264 29.64 -3.24 -46.12
N GLY A 265 29.89 -4.46 -46.62
CA GLY A 265 30.58 -5.53 -45.88
C GLY A 265 29.75 -6.16 -44.77
N ILE A 266 28.41 -6.13 -44.85
CA ILE A 266 27.51 -6.67 -43.83
C ILE A 266 26.64 -7.77 -44.44
N ASN A 267 26.53 -8.91 -43.78
CA ASN A 267 25.70 -10.04 -44.18
C ASN A 267 24.64 -10.38 -43.11
N GLU A 268 23.80 -11.37 -43.40
CA GLU A 268 22.66 -11.76 -42.57
C GLU A 268 23.04 -12.23 -41.16
N SER A 269 24.24 -12.80 -40.98
CA SER A 269 24.69 -13.25 -39.64
C SER A 269 24.76 -12.10 -38.62
N ALA A 270 25.03 -10.88 -39.09
CA ALA A 270 25.02 -9.69 -38.24
C ALA A 270 23.62 -9.39 -37.68
N PHE A 271 22.56 -9.70 -38.44
CA PHE A 271 21.18 -9.58 -37.97
C PHE A 271 20.85 -10.65 -36.92
N GLU A 272 21.20 -11.91 -37.17
CA GLU A 272 20.98 -13.02 -36.24
C GLU A 272 21.68 -12.80 -34.89
N LEU A 273 22.92 -12.28 -34.90
CA LEU A 273 23.63 -11.90 -33.67
C LEU A 273 22.88 -10.86 -32.84
N THR A 274 22.14 -9.95 -33.47
CA THR A 274 21.37 -8.91 -32.73
C THR A 274 20.06 -9.40 -32.14
N ILE A 275 19.52 -10.53 -32.60
CA ILE A 275 18.32 -11.15 -32.02
C ILE A 275 18.73 -12.17 -30.94
N ASN A 276 19.86 -12.85 -31.16
CA ASN A 276 20.38 -13.88 -30.26
C ASN A 276 21.28 -13.32 -29.14
N MET A 277 21.49 -12.00 -29.07
CA MET A 277 22.14 -11.39 -27.91
C MET A 277 21.20 -11.53 -26.70
N PRO A 278 21.53 -12.32 -25.67
CA PRO A 278 20.65 -12.48 -24.52
C PRO A 278 20.42 -11.10 -23.90
N ALA A 279 19.15 -10.75 -23.68
CA ALA A 279 18.78 -9.73 -22.72
C ALA A 279 19.59 -10.00 -21.45
N ARG A 280 20.41 -9.03 -21.04
CA ARG A 280 21.41 -9.22 -19.99
C ARG A 280 20.77 -9.94 -18.80
N ARG A 281 21.20 -11.18 -18.58
CA ARG A 281 20.95 -11.94 -17.35
C ARG A 281 21.46 -11.11 -16.18
N VAL A 282 20.56 -10.39 -15.51
CA VAL A 282 20.78 -10.12 -14.09
C VAL A 282 20.55 -11.46 -13.43
N ALA A 283 21.64 -12.10 -12.99
CA ALA A 283 21.55 -13.33 -12.23
C ALA A 283 20.57 -13.08 -11.08
N SER A 284 19.51 -13.88 -11.01
CA SER A 284 18.59 -13.84 -9.90
C SER A 284 19.37 -14.25 -8.65
N SER A 285 19.78 -13.26 -7.87
CA SER A 285 20.03 -13.48 -6.46
C SER A 285 18.67 -13.83 -5.87
N ARG A 286 18.42 -15.14 -5.66
CA ARG A 286 17.39 -15.52 -4.69
C ARG A 286 17.71 -14.73 -3.42
N ILE A 287 16.68 -14.17 -2.80
CA ILE A 287 16.82 -13.58 -1.47
C ILE A 287 17.08 -14.74 -0.50
N GLU A 288 18.29 -15.29 -0.54
CA GLU A 288 18.80 -16.30 0.38
C GLU A 288 19.44 -15.56 1.54
N GLY A 289 18.59 -15.22 2.49
CA GLY A 289 18.99 -14.78 3.81
C GLY A 289 17.89 -15.20 4.77
N ALA A 290 18.24 -16.00 5.79
CA ALA A 290 17.38 -16.17 6.94
C ALA A 290 17.16 -14.78 7.55
N ALA A 291 16.01 -14.17 7.22
CA ALA A 291 15.66 -12.85 7.72
C ALA A 291 15.64 -12.90 9.25
N PRO A 292 16.19 -11.89 9.94
CA PRO A 292 16.02 -11.79 11.39
C PRO A 292 14.51 -11.77 11.70
N ARG A 293 14.12 -12.40 12.82
CA ARG A 293 12.74 -12.50 13.33
C ARG A 293 12.10 -11.09 13.40
N GLN A 294 11.37 -10.67 12.36
CA GLN A 294 10.63 -9.40 12.29
C GLN A 294 9.14 -9.65 12.17
N SER A 295 8.31 -8.87 12.89
CA SER A 295 6.84 -8.98 12.93
C SER A 295 6.23 -9.08 11.53
N PRO A 296 5.35 -10.03 11.24
CA PRO A 296 4.58 -10.02 9.99
C PRO A 296 3.91 -8.64 9.82
N PRO A 297 3.96 -8.02 8.63
CA PRO A 297 3.30 -6.73 8.41
C PRO A 297 1.78 -6.88 8.41
N HIS A 298 1.08 -5.85 8.91
CA HIS A 298 -0.35 -5.66 8.70
C HIS A 298 -0.54 -4.76 7.48
N LEU A 299 -1.37 -5.15 6.52
CA LEU A 299 -1.65 -4.38 5.31
C LEU A 299 -3.03 -3.72 5.39
N ILE A 300 -3.10 -2.42 5.12
CA ILE A 300 -4.36 -1.67 4.98
C ILE A 300 -4.46 -1.23 3.52
N VAL A 301 -5.33 -1.87 2.75
CA VAL A 301 -5.52 -1.61 1.32
C VAL A 301 -6.63 -0.60 1.14
N GLY A 302 -6.31 0.58 0.62
CA GLY A 302 -7.28 1.65 0.34
C GLY A 302 -7.55 1.78 -1.15
N MET A 303 -8.82 1.87 -1.52
CA MET A 303 -9.24 2.05 -2.92
C MET A 303 -10.47 2.94 -3.03
N ILE A 304 -10.61 3.58 -4.18
CA ILE A 304 -11.80 4.35 -4.56
C ILE A 304 -12.53 3.51 -5.58
N VAL A 305 -13.82 3.28 -5.38
CA VAL A 305 -14.64 2.48 -6.30
C VAL A 305 -15.66 3.37 -6.98
N ASP A 306 -15.63 3.36 -8.31
CA ASP A 306 -16.71 3.93 -9.13
C ASP A 306 -17.78 2.87 -9.35
N THR A 307 -18.95 3.05 -8.75
CA THR A 307 -20.02 2.04 -8.78
C THR A 307 -20.54 1.76 -10.20
N ALA A 308 -20.24 2.63 -11.18
CA ALA A 308 -20.53 2.39 -12.58
C ALA A 308 -19.80 1.18 -13.19
N GLN A 309 -18.78 0.61 -12.52
CA GLN A 309 -17.96 -0.49 -13.03
C GLN A 309 -17.74 -1.62 -11.99
N PRO A 310 -18.80 -2.33 -11.58
CA PRO A 310 -18.74 -3.28 -10.45
C PRO A 310 -17.86 -4.52 -10.71
N GLU A 311 -17.58 -4.86 -11.96
CA GLU A 311 -16.75 -6.03 -12.29
C GLU A 311 -15.25 -5.80 -12.01
N ALA A 312 -14.76 -4.56 -12.09
CA ALA A 312 -13.36 -4.22 -11.83
C ALA A 312 -12.95 -4.62 -10.40
N ILE A 313 -13.72 -4.10 -9.45
CA ILE A 313 -13.49 -4.32 -8.03
C ILE A 313 -13.67 -5.79 -7.63
N ARG A 314 -14.60 -6.52 -8.25
CA ARG A 314 -14.85 -7.93 -7.93
C ARG A 314 -13.58 -8.77 -8.07
N HIS A 315 -12.86 -8.62 -9.17
CA HIS A 315 -11.64 -9.39 -9.41
C HIS A 315 -10.52 -9.03 -8.42
N LEU A 316 -10.36 -7.74 -8.08
CA LEU A 316 -9.38 -7.31 -7.10
C LEU A 316 -9.70 -7.84 -5.69
N LEU A 317 -10.97 -7.84 -5.27
CA LEU A 317 -11.37 -8.41 -3.97
C LEU A 317 -11.07 -9.91 -3.87
N VAL A 318 -11.25 -10.66 -4.96
CA VAL A 318 -10.87 -12.08 -5.03
C VAL A 318 -9.36 -12.25 -4.86
N ASP A 319 -8.55 -11.45 -5.56
CA ASP A 319 -7.10 -11.51 -5.42
C ASP A 319 -6.64 -11.12 -4.00
N LEU A 320 -7.24 -10.09 -3.40
CA LEU A 320 -6.96 -9.65 -2.03
C LEU A 320 -7.39 -10.66 -0.98
N ARG A 321 -8.48 -11.40 -1.21
CA ARG A 321 -8.87 -12.55 -0.37
C ARG A 321 -7.80 -13.64 -0.44
N GLY A 322 -7.25 -13.92 -1.62
CA GLY A 322 -6.11 -14.83 -1.77
C GLY A 322 -4.88 -14.36 -0.98
N LEU A 323 -4.54 -13.08 -1.10
CA LEU A 323 -3.43 -12.46 -0.37
C LEU A 323 -3.66 -12.47 1.15
N ALA A 324 -4.89 -12.31 1.62
CA ALA A 324 -5.24 -12.32 3.04
C ALA A 324 -4.93 -13.65 3.73
N GLU A 325 -4.85 -14.76 2.97
CA GLU A 325 -4.48 -16.07 3.50
C GLU A 325 -2.96 -16.31 3.56
N ASP A 326 -2.12 -15.35 3.10
CA ASP A 326 -0.66 -15.47 3.18
C ASP A 326 -0.18 -15.47 4.64
N PRO A 327 0.52 -16.53 5.10
CA PRO A 327 0.94 -16.67 6.50
C PRO A 327 2.02 -15.66 6.92
N GLY A 328 2.63 -14.96 5.95
CA GLY A 328 3.58 -13.89 6.19
C GLY A 328 2.95 -12.54 6.55
N LEU A 329 1.62 -12.43 6.58
CA LEU A 329 0.89 -11.23 7.03
C LEU A 329 0.36 -11.41 8.45
N SER A 330 0.38 -10.33 9.25
CA SER A 330 -0.34 -10.29 10.54
C SER A 330 -1.80 -9.86 10.39
N GLY A 331 -2.20 -9.42 9.19
CA GLY A 331 -3.54 -8.94 8.90
C GLY A 331 -3.64 -8.23 7.56
N LEU A 332 -4.79 -8.36 6.90
CA LEU A 332 -5.17 -7.55 5.75
C LEU A 332 -6.56 -6.95 5.98
N ASP A 333 -6.71 -5.63 5.78
CA ASP A 333 -8.00 -4.97 5.73
C ASP A 333 -8.10 -4.12 4.48
N VAL A 334 -9.29 -4.16 3.88
CA VAL A 334 -9.63 -3.40 2.69
C VAL A 334 -10.54 -2.25 3.11
N LEU A 335 -10.17 -1.02 2.77
CA LEU A 335 -10.98 0.17 2.96
C LEU A 335 -11.43 0.67 1.58
N ILE A 336 -12.73 0.67 1.36
CA ILE A 336 -13.35 1.08 0.10
C ILE A 336 -14.03 2.41 0.32
N LEU A 337 -13.64 3.43 -0.45
CA LEU A 337 -14.38 4.68 -0.55
C LEU A 337 -15.30 4.61 -1.76
N GLU A 338 -16.61 4.62 -1.53
CA GLU A 338 -17.60 4.68 -2.59
C GLU A 338 -17.65 6.09 -3.22
N ASN A 339 -17.46 6.18 -4.54
CA ASN A 339 -17.53 7.44 -5.29
C ASN A 339 -18.52 7.38 -6.46
N GLY A 340 -19.69 6.80 -6.20
CA GLY A 340 -20.81 6.64 -7.16
C GLY A 340 -21.94 7.66 -6.97
N CYS A 341 -22.84 7.75 -7.96
CA CYS A 341 -24.04 8.59 -7.89
C CYS A 341 -25.37 7.85 -8.10
N ASP A 342 -25.35 6.63 -8.65
CA ASP A 342 -26.54 5.81 -8.94
C ASP A 342 -26.86 4.82 -7.82
N GLN A 343 -28.12 4.78 -7.36
CA GLN A 343 -28.54 3.99 -6.19
C GLN A 343 -28.49 2.47 -6.42
N THR A 344 -28.79 1.98 -7.63
CA THR A 344 -28.75 0.54 -7.93
C THR A 344 -27.32 0.03 -7.89
N SER A 345 -26.40 0.76 -8.52
CA SER A 345 -24.98 0.42 -8.48
C SER A 345 -24.37 0.48 -7.08
N CYS A 346 -24.86 1.35 -6.19
CA CYS A 346 -24.46 1.37 -4.77
C CYS A 346 -24.84 0.07 -4.06
N GLU A 347 -26.05 -0.44 -4.31
CA GLU A 347 -26.55 -1.67 -3.67
C GLU A 347 -25.79 -2.91 -4.13
N ASP A 348 -25.43 -2.97 -5.42
CA ASP A 348 -24.59 -4.04 -5.97
C ASP A 348 -23.21 -4.09 -5.27
N LEU A 349 -22.61 -2.93 -4.99
CA LEU A 349 -21.36 -2.86 -4.24
C LEU A 349 -21.53 -3.35 -2.79
N ARG A 350 -22.62 -2.95 -2.10
CA ARG A 350 -22.89 -3.44 -0.74
C ARG A 350 -23.04 -4.95 -0.69
N ASN A 351 -23.82 -5.52 -1.62
CA ASN A 351 -23.99 -6.97 -1.74
C ASN A 351 -22.66 -7.68 -2.03
N LEU A 352 -21.82 -7.12 -2.91
CA LEU A 352 -20.49 -7.65 -3.19
C LEU A 352 -19.61 -7.64 -1.92
N VAL A 353 -19.60 -6.53 -1.18
CA VAL A 353 -18.84 -6.39 0.07
C VAL A 353 -19.32 -7.39 1.12
N GLU A 354 -20.63 -7.56 1.30
CA GLU A 354 -21.18 -8.53 2.24
C GLU A 354 -20.82 -9.97 1.87
N ASN A 355 -20.88 -10.31 0.58
CA ASN A 355 -20.47 -11.62 0.08
C ASN A 355 -18.99 -11.89 0.38
N GLU A 356 -18.10 -10.94 0.11
CA GLU A 356 -16.67 -11.08 0.38
C GLU A 356 -16.33 -11.14 1.88
N ARG A 357 -17.08 -10.42 2.72
CA ARG A 357 -16.99 -10.55 4.19
C ARG A 357 -17.34 -11.95 4.66
N ASN A 358 -18.43 -12.51 4.14
CA ASN A 358 -18.85 -13.87 4.47
C ASN A 358 -17.80 -14.92 4.01
N LEU A 359 -17.06 -14.62 2.95
CA LEU A 359 -15.92 -15.42 2.49
C LEU A 359 -14.63 -15.16 3.29
N GLY A 360 -14.63 -14.20 4.22
CA GLY A 360 -13.60 -13.98 5.23
C GLY A 360 -12.65 -12.82 4.97
N LEU A 361 -12.90 -12.00 3.94
CA LEU A 361 -12.14 -10.79 3.68
C LEU A 361 -12.66 -9.65 4.57
N ARG A 362 -11.76 -8.94 5.25
CA ARG A 362 -12.15 -7.82 6.13
C ARG A 362 -12.24 -6.54 5.31
N ILE A 363 -13.46 -6.07 5.10
CA ILE A 363 -13.75 -4.89 4.28
C ILE A 363 -14.38 -3.81 5.16
N HIS A 364 -13.97 -2.57 4.99
CA HIS A 364 -14.54 -1.37 5.59
C HIS A 364 -15.05 -0.48 4.46
N LEU A 365 -16.36 -0.48 4.25
CA LEU A 365 -17.01 0.31 3.21
C LEU A 365 -17.39 1.66 3.81
N VAL A 366 -16.78 2.72 3.29
CA VAL A 366 -17.27 4.08 3.47
C VAL A 366 -18.28 4.32 2.36
N ASP A 367 -19.53 4.03 2.66
CA ASP A 367 -20.63 4.22 1.73
C ASP A 367 -21.00 5.70 1.57
N ARG A 368 -21.89 5.97 0.61
CA ARG A 368 -22.30 7.34 0.31
C ARG A 368 -22.94 8.07 1.49
N GLU A 369 -23.72 7.38 2.32
CA GLU A 369 -24.42 8.00 3.46
C GLU A 369 -23.42 8.43 4.53
N GLN A 370 -22.50 7.53 4.89
CA GLN A 370 -21.42 7.82 5.83
C GLN A 370 -20.54 8.97 5.34
N HIS A 371 -20.18 8.97 4.06
CA HIS A 371 -19.37 10.03 3.46
C HIS A 371 -20.08 11.40 3.50
N ILE A 372 -21.40 11.45 3.24
CA ILE A 372 -22.19 12.69 3.34
C ILE A 372 -22.22 13.21 4.79
N GLU A 373 -22.42 12.33 5.77
CA GLU A 373 -22.45 12.71 7.19
C GLU A 373 -21.09 13.22 7.68
N ASP A 374 -20.01 12.52 7.34
CA ASP A 374 -18.65 12.92 7.69
C ASP A 374 -18.26 14.25 7.03
N SER A 375 -18.76 14.51 5.82
CA SER A 375 -18.57 15.79 5.13
C SER A 375 -19.30 16.93 5.85
N ARG A 376 -20.56 16.72 6.24
CA ARG A 376 -21.37 17.72 6.97
C ARG A 376 -20.81 18.05 8.35
N SER A 377 -20.20 17.06 9.01
CA SER A 377 -19.55 17.25 10.31
C SER A 377 -18.15 17.87 10.23
N GLY A 378 -17.61 18.05 9.01
CA GLY A 378 -16.30 18.65 8.77
C GLY A 378 -15.12 17.70 9.08
N LEU A 379 -15.38 16.41 9.23
CA LEU A 379 -14.34 15.39 9.47
C LEU A 379 -13.55 15.06 8.20
N VAL A 380 -14.20 15.15 7.04
CA VAL A 380 -13.57 14.95 5.72
C VAL A 380 -13.71 16.20 4.84
N LEU A 381 -13.11 16.16 3.65
CA LEU A 381 -13.20 17.25 2.68
C LEU A 381 -14.58 17.34 2.04
N ASP A 382 -15.32 18.43 2.30
CA ASP A 382 -16.58 18.70 1.60
C ASP A 382 -16.35 19.58 0.36
N ARG A 383 -16.37 18.93 -0.82
CA ARG A 383 -16.33 19.58 -2.15
C ARG A 383 -17.68 19.44 -2.87
N GLY A 384 -18.78 19.54 -2.12
CA GLY A 384 -20.14 19.31 -2.61
C GLY A 384 -20.62 17.87 -2.42
N ALA A 385 -19.82 17.03 -1.77
CA ALA A 385 -20.20 15.67 -1.38
C ALA A 385 -21.41 15.69 -0.45
N SER A 386 -21.50 16.66 0.47
CA SER A 386 -22.65 16.84 1.38
C SER A 386 -24.00 17.07 0.67
N HIS A 387 -23.95 17.41 -0.62
CA HIS A 387 -25.08 17.63 -1.53
C HIS A 387 -25.27 16.47 -2.51
N GLY A 388 -24.62 15.32 -2.27
CA GLY A 388 -24.74 14.11 -3.07
C GLY A 388 -23.99 14.13 -4.40
N ARG A 389 -23.05 15.07 -4.62
CA ARG A 389 -22.24 15.13 -5.84
C ARG A 389 -21.09 14.13 -5.81
N LYS A 390 -20.82 13.51 -6.96
CA LYS A 390 -19.62 12.69 -7.18
C LYS A 390 -18.36 13.56 -7.06
N LEU A 391 -17.35 13.06 -6.35
CA LEU A 391 -16.09 13.76 -6.21
C LEU A 391 -15.20 13.53 -7.42
N PHE A 392 -14.45 14.56 -7.80
CA PHE A 392 -13.32 14.39 -8.70
C PHE A 392 -12.25 13.52 -8.03
N ILE A 393 -11.46 12.82 -8.84
CA ILE A 393 -10.50 11.81 -8.35
C ILE A 393 -9.49 12.38 -7.34
N ALA A 394 -9.05 13.63 -7.51
CA ALA A 394 -8.12 14.30 -6.60
C ALA A 394 -8.75 14.53 -5.20
N ASP A 395 -10.00 14.98 -5.17
CA ASP A 395 -10.74 15.18 -3.93
C ASP A 395 -11.06 13.83 -3.25
N ALA A 396 -11.50 12.84 -4.04
CA ALA A 396 -11.77 11.48 -3.55
C ALA A 396 -10.50 10.83 -2.95
N ARG A 397 -9.33 11.03 -3.56
CA ARG A 397 -8.05 10.60 -3.00
C ARG A 397 -7.76 11.27 -1.66
N THR A 398 -8.00 12.57 -1.53
CA THR A 398 -7.83 13.30 -0.26
C THR A 398 -8.78 12.79 0.84
N VAL A 399 -10.03 12.45 0.49
CA VAL A 399 -10.98 11.82 1.42
C VAL A 399 -10.50 10.42 1.82
N LEU A 400 -10.08 9.58 0.87
CA LEU A 400 -9.52 8.26 1.14
C LEU A 400 -8.30 8.34 2.08
N GLN A 401 -7.38 9.27 1.82
CA GLN A 401 -6.23 9.52 2.71
C GLN A 401 -6.65 9.83 4.15
N THR A 402 -7.77 10.56 4.32
CA THR A 402 -8.27 10.94 5.65
C THR A 402 -8.72 9.70 6.44
N TYR A 403 -9.48 8.80 5.80
CA TYR A 403 -9.88 7.53 6.42
C TYR A 403 -8.69 6.59 6.64
N LEU A 404 -7.79 6.46 5.67
CA LEU A 404 -6.60 5.61 5.79
C LEU A 404 -5.67 6.09 6.90
N TYR A 405 -5.51 7.41 7.09
CA TYR A 405 -4.76 7.95 8.21
C TYR A 405 -5.42 7.61 9.54
N ALA A 406 -6.74 7.84 9.67
CA ALA A 406 -7.47 7.51 10.90
C ALA A 406 -7.39 6.01 11.23
N PHE A 407 -7.46 5.15 10.20
CA PHE A 407 -7.39 3.72 10.37
C PHE A 407 -5.97 3.24 10.71
N GLY A 408 -4.97 3.69 9.95
CA GLY A 408 -3.54 3.37 10.18
C GLY A 408 -3.03 3.86 11.53
N LYS A 409 -3.53 5.00 12.05
CA LYS A 409 -3.23 5.46 13.41
C LYS A 409 -3.73 4.53 14.51
N ASN A 410 -4.85 3.85 14.28
CA ASN A 410 -5.37 2.83 15.20
C ASN A 410 -4.70 1.47 15.02
N ARG A 411 -3.85 1.29 14.00
CA ARG A 411 -3.07 0.08 13.76
C ARG A 411 -1.58 0.37 13.53
N PRO A 412 -0.84 0.71 14.60
CA PRO A 412 0.59 1.00 14.51
C PRO A 412 1.41 -0.10 13.81
N GLY A 413 2.36 0.30 12.97
CA GLY A 413 3.20 -0.65 12.24
C GLY A 413 2.55 -1.30 11.02
N SER A 414 1.31 -0.94 10.69
CA SER A 414 0.70 -1.28 9.40
C SER A 414 1.36 -0.56 8.23
N ILE A 415 1.29 -1.17 7.06
CA ILE A 415 1.63 -0.57 5.77
C ILE A 415 0.31 -0.20 5.10
N VAL A 416 0.16 1.06 4.72
CA VAL A 416 -1.00 1.50 3.93
C VAL A 416 -0.67 1.30 2.45
N TRP A 417 -1.56 0.64 1.71
CA TRP A 417 -1.42 0.41 0.28
C TRP A 417 -2.61 1.01 -0.45
N ILE A 418 -2.37 2.07 -1.22
CA ILE A 418 -3.38 2.71 -2.07
C ILE A 418 -3.30 2.08 -3.46
N VAL A 419 -4.43 1.51 -3.90
CA VAL A 419 -4.55 0.79 -5.18
C VAL A 419 -5.79 1.26 -5.94
N ASP A 420 -5.73 1.23 -7.27
CA ASP A 420 -6.89 1.43 -8.15
C ASP A 420 -7.76 0.16 -8.20
N ASP A 421 -9.06 0.31 -8.41
CA ASP A 421 -10.05 -0.77 -8.42
C ASP A 421 -9.99 -1.68 -9.66
N ASP A 422 -9.27 -1.25 -10.70
CA ASP A 422 -9.05 -1.96 -11.96
C ASP A 422 -7.69 -2.71 -12.01
N MET A 423 -7.12 -3.02 -10.84
CA MET A 423 -5.84 -3.71 -10.70
C MET A 423 -6.00 -5.21 -10.35
N ARG A 424 -5.01 -6.01 -10.74
CA ARG A 424 -4.93 -7.45 -10.44
C ARG A 424 -3.54 -7.81 -9.89
N LEU A 425 -3.47 -8.81 -9.00
CA LEU A 425 -2.24 -9.16 -8.25
C LEU A 425 -1.30 -10.15 -8.96
N ASP A 426 -1.62 -10.51 -10.20
CA ASP A 426 -0.87 -11.39 -11.08
C ASP A 426 -0.29 -10.60 -12.26
N PRO A 427 0.77 -9.79 -12.07
CA PRO A 427 1.33 -8.95 -13.13
C PRO A 427 1.75 -9.74 -14.39
N LEU A 428 1.88 -9.03 -15.50
CA LEU A 428 2.42 -9.59 -16.74
C LEU A 428 3.96 -9.63 -16.69
N VAL A 429 4.52 -10.82 -16.85
CA VAL A 429 5.96 -11.09 -16.75
C VAL A 429 6.47 -11.63 -18.09
N ILE A 430 7.66 -11.23 -18.49
CA ILE A 430 8.38 -11.75 -19.66
C ILE A 430 9.29 -12.90 -19.19
N ASP A 431 9.09 -14.10 -19.73
CA ASP A 431 9.93 -15.26 -19.40
C ASP A 431 11.29 -15.26 -20.15
N GLU A 432 12.07 -16.32 -19.97
CA GLU A 432 13.41 -16.45 -20.58
C GLU A 432 13.39 -16.59 -22.11
N ASN A 433 12.26 -16.97 -22.70
CA ASN A 433 12.05 -17.10 -24.14
C ASN A 433 11.45 -15.82 -24.75
N GLY A 434 11.13 -14.82 -23.93
CA GLY A 434 10.45 -13.60 -24.36
C GLY A 434 8.93 -13.70 -24.41
N GLU A 435 8.34 -14.79 -23.87
CA GLU A 435 6.89 -14.98 -23.82
C GLU A 435 6.28 -14.20 -22.65
N LEU A 436 5.05 -13.70 -22.86
CA LEU A 436 4.30 -12.94 -21.86
C LEU A 436 3.37 -13.86 -21.07
N GLN A 437 3.48 -13.86 -19.75
CA GLN A 437 2.67 -14.70 -18.85
C GLN A 437 2.17 -13.92 -17.64
N ARG A 438 0.95 -14.18 -17.20
CA ARG A 438 0.39 -13.62 -15.95
C ARG A 438 0.89 -14.46 -14.77
N ARG A 439 1.60 -13.84 -13.82
CA ARG A 439 2.19 -14.55 -12.68
C ARG A 439 2.22 -13.67 -11.43
N ALA A 440 1.68 -14.19 -10.33
CA ALA A 440 1.74 -13.52 -9.03
C ALA A 440 3.18 -13.38 -8.53
N GLN A 441 3.50 -12.21 -7.97
CA GLN A 441 4.79 -11.93 -7.32
C GLN A 441 4.76 -12.37 -5.85
N GLU A 442 5.94 -12.68 -5.30
CA GLU A 442 6.11 -12.88 -3.85
C GLU A 442 6.07 -11.52 -3.11
N LEU A 443 4.88 -10.94 -3.03
CA LEU A 443 4.66 -9.59 -2.47
C LEU A 443 5.05 -9.50 -0.99
N VAL A 444 4.63 -10.47 -0.17
CA VAL A 444 4.77 -10.39 1.29
C VAL A 444 6.23 -10.46 1.78
N PRO A 445 7.10 -11.34 1.24
CA PRO A 445 8.55 -11.28 1.52
C PRO A 445 9.19 -9.93 1.15
N LEU A 446 8.81 -9.36 0.01
CA LEU A 446 9.36 -8.08 -0.45
C LEU A 446 8.91 -6.90 0.42
N LEU A 447 7.65 -6.86 0.82
CA LEU A 447 7.14 -5.83 1.75
C LEU A 447 7.83 -5.90 3.12
N ARG A 448 8.17 -7.10 3.60
CA ARG A 448 8.96 -7.27 4.84
C ARG A 448 10.33 -6.60 4.71
N GLU A 449 11.01 -6.78 3.58
CA GLU A 449 12.34 -6.22 3.37
C GLU A 449 12.31 -4.70 3.13
N LEU A 450 11.34 -4.19 2.37
CA LEU A 450 11.15 -2.73 2.22
C LEU A 450 10.82 -2.05 3.56
N ARG A 451 10.04 -2.71 4.43
CA ARG A 451 9.77 -2.22 5.78
C ARG A 451 11.03 -2.19 6.64
N ARG A 452 12.00 -3.10 6.44
CA ARG A 452 13.30 -3.04 7.11
C ARG A 452 14.09 -1.81 6.68
N LEU A 453 14.09 -1.48 5.39
CA LEU A 453 14.76 -0.28 4.86
C LEU A 453 14.17 1.02 5.43
N ARG A 454 12.86 1.03 5.75
CA ARG A 454 12.23 2.14 6.48
C ARG A 454 12.82 2.35 7.87
N ALA A 455 13.17 1.29 8.61
CA ALA A 455 13.80 1.44 9.93
C ALA A 455 15.16 2.18 9.84
N SER A 456 15.85 2.04 8.71
CA SER A 456 17.07 2.77 8.38
C SER A 456 16.81 4.16 7.76
N ARG A 457 15.56 4.63 7.72
CA ARG A 457 15.09 5.88 7.08
C ARG A 457 15.45 6.01 5.60
N VAL A 458 15.58 4.88 4.90
CA VAL A 458 15.90 4.85 3.47
C VAL A 458 14.64 5.03 2.61
N VAL A 459 13.48 4.59 3.10
CA VAL A 459 12.21 4.60 2.36
C VAL A 459 11.04 4.95 3.29
N ASP A 460 10.27 5.97 2.93
CA ASP A 460 8.99 6.31 3.59
C ASP A 460 7.78 5.91 2.74
N ILE A 461 7.90 6.04 1.41
CA ILE A 461 6.84 5.81 0.43
C ILE A 461 7.44 5.02 -0.74
N VAL A 462 6.70 4.01 -1.21
CA VAL A 462 7.06 3.21 -2.39
C VAL A 462 5.99 3.33 -3.45
N PHE A 463 6.38 3.67 -4.68
CA PHE A 463 5.54 3.50 -5.85
C PHE A 463 5.85 2.16 -6.51
N GLY A 464 4.80 1.36 -6.70
CA GLY A 464 4.85 0.15 -7.50
C GLY A 464 4.73 0.44 -8.99
N ALA A 465 4.96 -0.58 -9.80
CA ALA A 465 4.85 -0.54 -11.26
C ALA A 465 3.48 -1.03 -11.75
N TYR A 466 3.25 -0.84 -13.06
CA TYR A 466 2.08 -1.36 -13.77
C TYR A 466 2.52 -2.31 -14.87
N THR A 467 1.69 -3.31 -15.12
CA THR A 467 1.78 -4.23 -16.25
C THR A 467 0.42 -4.31 -16.95
N GLY A 468 0.36 -4.86 -18.17
CA GLY A 468 -0.85 -4.80 -18.99
C GLY A 468 -1.06 -3.41 -19.58
N ALA A 469 -2.16 -2.74 -19.24
CA ALA A 469 -2.43 -1.39 -19.72
C ALA A 469 -1.64 -0.33 -18.95
N PRO A 470 -1.11 0.73 -19.60
CA PRO A 470 -0.56 1.86 -18.88
C PRO A 470 -1.69 2.70 -18.27
N PRO A 471 -1.45 3.37 -17.12
CA PRO A 471 -2.44 4.24 -16.47
C PRO A 471 -2.57 5.59 -17.19
N LEU A 472 -2.76 5.58 -18.52
CA LEU A 472 -2.89 6.75 -19.40
C LEU A 472 -4.25 6.77 -20.10
N PRO A 473 -4.74 7.94 -20.54
CA PRO A 473 -5.82 8.00 -21.53
C PRO A 473 -5.41 7.25 -22.79
N PHE A 474 -6.32 6.49 -23.41
CA PHE A 474 -6.00 5.70 -24.60
C PHE A 474 -5.45 6.57 -25.74
N ALA A 475 -5.91 7.82 -25.84
CA ALA A 475 -5.47 8.82 -26.83
C ALA A 475 -3.95 9.09 -26.84
N ALA A 476 -3.24 8.68 -25.79
CA ALA A 476 -1.79 8.83 -25.68
C ALA A 476 -1.01 7.54 -25.99
N THR A 477 -1.68 6.48 -26.44
CA THR A 477 -1.07 5.18 -26.78
C THR A 477 -1.60 4.60 -28.10
N VAL A 478 -2.55 5.26 -28.77
CA VAL A 478 -3.17 4.74 -30.00
C VAL A 478 -2.17 4.63 -31.13
N ARG A 479 -1.29 5.63 -31.31
CA ARG A 479 -0.43 5.70 -32.49
C ARG A 479 0.50 4.50 -32.58
N VAL A 480 1.25 4.20 -31.52
CA VAL A 480 2.20 3.08 -31.55
C VAL A 480 1.50 1.74 -31.76
N GLN A 481 0.30 1.56 -31.21
CA GLN A 481 -0.54 0.39 -31.42
C GLN A 481 -1.02 0.28 -32.88
N LEU A 482 -1.30 1.40 -33.55
CA LEU A 482 -1.64 1.42 -34.97
C LEU A 482 -0.44 1.16 -35.88
N VAL A 483 0.76 1.64 -35.52
CA VAL A 483 2.00 1.27 -36.22
C VAL A 483 2.17 -0.24 -36.21
N ASP A 484 1.99 -0.86 -35.04
CA ASP A 484 2.13 -2.30 -34.84
C ASP A 484 1.04 -3.10 -35.58
N LEU A 485 -0.21 -2.64 -35.51
CA LEU A 485 -1.34 -3.23 -36.21
C LEU A 485 -1.12 -3.23 -37.73
N VAL A 486 -0.82 -2.07 -38.30
CA VAL A 486 -0.61 -1.92 -39.75
C VAL A 486 0.59 -2.75 -40.21
N ALA A 487 1.70 -2.72 -39.47
CA ALA A 487 2.87 -3.53 -39.79
C ALA A 487 2.58 -5.04 -39.72
N SER A 488 1.86 -5.47 -38.68
CA SER A 488 1.47 -6.87 -38.51
C SER A 488 0.52 -7.33 -39.61
N LEU A 489 -0.50 -6.55 -39.97
CA LEU A 489 -1.39 -6.87 -41.09
C LEU A 489 -0.63 -6.96 -42.42
N HIS A 490 0.30 -6.03 -42.69
CA HIS A 490 1.13 -6.13 -43.89
C HIS A 490 2.01 -7.38 -43.91
N TRP A 491 2.51 -7.81 -42.77
CA TRP A 491 3.26 -9.06 -42.67
C TRP A 491 2.37 -10.28 -42.88
N LEU A 492 1.25 -10.39 -42.16
CA LEU A 492 0.30 -11.51 -42.29
C LEU A 492 -0.24 -11.65 -43.72
N ALA A 493 -0.43 -10.55 -44.45
CA ALA A 493 -0.85 -10.55 -45.85
C ALA A 493 0.07 -11.34 -46.78
N THR A 494 1.35 -11.49 -46.42
CA THR A 494 2.36 -12.19 -47.23
C THR A 494 2.56 -13.66 -46.84
N GLN A 495 1.94 -14.10 -45.76
CA GLN A 495 2.08 -15.45 -45.25
C GLN A 495 0.95 -16.34 -45.78
N ASP A 496 1.17 -17.66 -45.80
CA ASP A 496 0.09 -18.62 -46.01
C ASP A 496 -0.87 -18.58 -44.81
N SER A 497 -2.15 -18.37 -45.08
CA SER A 497 -3.20 -18.30 -44.05
C SER A 497 -3.28 -19.55 -43.16
N GLN A 498 -2.87 -20.73 -43.64
CA GLN A 498 -2.91 -21.99 -42.90
C GLN A 498 -1.57 -22.35 -42.23
N ALA A 499 -0.51 -21.58 -42.48
CA ALA A 499 0.76 -21.79 -41.81
C ALA A 499 0.66 -21.43 -40.33
N VAL A 500 1.48 -22.09 -39.51
CA VAL A 500 1.69 -21.70 -38.11
C VAL A 500 2.31 -20.30 -38.08
N LEU A 501 1.77 -19.41 -37.25
CA LEU A 501 2.29 -18.07 -37.07
C LEU A 501 3.73 -18.14 -36.54
N PRO A 502 4.72 -17.57 -37.26
CA PRO A 502 6.09 -17.51 -36.76
C PRO A 502 6.16 -16.67 -35.50
N ASP A 503 6.87 -17.16 -34.48
CA ASP A 503 7.07 -16.39 -33.26
C ASP A 503 8.17 -15.32 -33.44
N ARG A 504 7.82 -14.08 -33.12
CA ARG A 504 8.72 -12.91 -33.14
C ARG A 504 8.89 -12.29 -31.75
N GLY A 505 8.58 -13.04 -30.68
CA GLY A 505 8.68 -12.62 -29.28
C GLY A 505 10.08 -12.13 -28.88
N LEU A 506 11.14 -12.83 -29.30
CA LEU A 506 12.53 -12.42 -29.04
C LEU A 506 12.88 -11.04 -29.66
N GLU A 507 12.31 -10.69 -30.81
CA GLU A 507 12.49 -9.36 -31.39
C GLU A 507 11.82 -8.30 -30.55
N ASN A 508 10.58 -8.55 -30.11
CA ASN A 508 9.86 -7.66 -29.21
C ASN A 508 10.61 -7.49 -27.88
N ALA A 509 11.12 -8.58 -27.30
CA ALA A 509 11.94 -8.55 -26.09
C ALA A 509 13.19 -7.69 -26.29
N THR A 510 13.92 -7.89 -27.39
CA THR A 510 15.10 -7.09 -27.75
C THR A 510 14.77 -5.60 -27.89
N LEU A 511 13.61 -5.24 -28.44
CA LEU A 511 13.16 -3.86 -28.57
C LEU A 511 12.74 -3.23 -27.23
N ARG A 512 12.36 -4.03 -26.22
CA ARG A 512 12.01 -3.55 -24.87
C ARG A 512 13.25 -3.27 -24.02
N VAL A 513 14.37 -3.94 -24.27
CA VAL A 513 15.58 -3.81 -23.43
C VAL A 513 16.00 -2.35 -23.33
N GLY A 514 16.07 -1.85 -22.09
CA GLY A 514 16.45 -0.48 -21.80
C GLY A 514 15.40 0.58 -22.15
N GLN A 515 14.17 0.21 -22.55
CA GLN A 515 13.10 1.14 -22.91
C GLN A 515 12.02 1.21 -21.84
N CYS A 516 11.73 2.41 -21.33
CA CYS A 516 10.73 2.65 -20.30
C CYS A 516 9.39 3.20 -20.85
N ASP A 517 9.39 3.85 -22.02
CA ASP A 517 8.24 4.58 -22.57
C ASP A 517 7.79 4.04 -23.95
N TYR A 518 8.12 2.78 -24.29
CA TYR A 518 7.90 2.23 -25.64
C TYR A 518 6.43 2.19 -26.09
N TYR A 519 5.49 2.32 -25.15
CA TYR A 519 4.04 2.36 -25.37
C TYR A 519 3.47 3.79 -25.46
N TYR A 520 4.25 4.83 -25.17
CA TYR A 520 3.75 6.19 -24.95
C TYR A 520 3.97 7.11 -26.16
N ASP A 521 2.89 7.47 -26.87
CA ASP A 521 2.92 8.29 -28.08
C ASP A 521 3.55 9.68 -27.86
N LEU A 522 3.42 10.18 -26.63
CA LEU A 522 3.82 11.53 -26.24
C LEU A 522 5.13 11.53 -25.44
N SER A 523 5.95 10.48 -25.52
CA SER A 523 7.25 10.45 -24.85
C SER A 523 8.15 11.58 -25.36
N ARG A 524 8.94 12.14 -24.43
CA ARG A 524 9.96 13.16 -24.69
C ARG A 524 11.38 12.66 -24.46
N LYS A 525 11.53 11.64 -23.61
CA LYS A 525 12.84 11.10 -23.25
C LYS A 525 13.37 10.20 -24.36
N LYS A 526 12.51 9.37 -24.96
CA LYS A 526 12.89 8.38 -25.98
C LYS A 526 11.87 8.31 -27.11
N THR A 527 12.28 8.79 -28.28
CA THR A 527 11.42 8.93 -29.47
C THR A 527 11.79 7.99 -30.61
N ASP A 528 12.88 7.23 -30.47
CA ASP A 528 13.38 6.26 -31.44
C ASP A 528 12.44 5.08 -31.66
N GLN A 529 11.74 4.62 -30.63
CA GLN A 529 10.84 3.47 -30.68
C GLN A 529 9.44 3.72 -31.26
N LEU A 530 9.09 4.96 -31.61
CA LEU A 530 7.69 5.33 -31.90
C LEU A 530 7.22 4.91 -33.31
N GLU A 531 8.14 4.62 -34.23
CA GLU A 531 7.83 4.15 -35.61
C GLU A 531 8.39 2.75 -35.89
N MET A 532 9.09 2.14 -34.93
CA MET A 532 9.58 0.76 -35.01
C MET A 532 8.50 -0.20 -34.51
N PRO A 533 7.99 -1.13 -35.33
CA PRO A 533 6.85 -1.97 -34.96
C PRO A 533 7.23 -3.06 -33.96
N PHE A 534 6.29 -3.32 -33.04
CA PHE A 534 6.20 -4.55 -32.26
C PHE A 534 5.27 -5.52 -32.99
N TRP A 535 5.64 -6.79 -32.97
CA TRP A 535 4.98 -7.82 -33.77
C TRP A 535 3.96 -8.58 -32.96
N ILE A 536 2.87 -8.99 -33.60
CA ILE A 536 1.98 -9.99 -33.02
C ILE A 536 2.75 -11.30 -32.78
N THR A 537 2.53 -11.90 -31.61
CA THR A 537 3.06 -13.22 -31.24
C THR A 537 1.93 -14.25 -31.16
N PRO A 538 2.23 -15.56 -31.29
CA PRO A 538 1.25 -16.61 -31.07
C PRO A 538 0.59 -16.51 -29.68
N ALA A 539 -0.74 -16.61 -29.61
CA ALA A 539 -1.49 -16.61 -28.34
C ALA A 539 -1.59 -18.00 -27.70
N PHE A 540 -1.43 -19.05 -28.51
CA PHE A 540 -1.44 -20.45 -28.07
C PHE A 540 -0.58 -21.29 -29.03
N PRO A 541 -0.13 -22.49 -28.61
CA PRO A 541 0.70 -23.35 -29.44
C PRO A 541 0.03 -23.68 -30.78
N LYS A 542 0.78 -23.50 -31.87
CA LYS A 542 0.33 -23.76 -33.26
C LYS A 542 -0.80 -22.86 -33.77
N GLU A 543 -1.01 -21.68 -33.18
CA GLU A 543 -1.91 -20.67 -33.75
C GLU A 543 -1.54 -20.41 -35.23
N THR A 544 -2.52 -20.47 -36.12
CA THR A 544 -2.35 -20.21 -37.55
C THR A 544 -2.34 -18.71 -37.84
N VAL A 545 -1.76 -18.33 -38.99
CA VAL A 545 -1.80 -16.94 -39.50
C VAL A 545 -3.24 -16.41 -39.60
N ALA A 546 -4.19 -17.25 -40.02
CA ALA A 546 -5.61 -16.89 -40.12
C ALA A 546 -6.28 -16.65 -38.76
N GLU A 547 -5.97 -17.48 -37.76
CA GLU A 547 -6.46 -17.32 -36.39
C GLU A 547 -5.92 -16.03 -35.77
N ALA A 548 -4.62 -15.78 -35.93
CA ALA A 548 -3.98 -14.55 -35.47
C ALA A 548 -4.58 -13.30 -36.11
N PHE A 549 -4.84 -13.31 -37.43
CA PHE A 549 -5.55 -12.21 -38.11
C PHE A 549 -6.94 -11.97 -37.51
N THR A 550 -7.71 -13.03 -37.29
CA THR A 550 -9.06 -12.94 -36.72
C THR A 550 -9.04 -12.39 -35.29
N ARG A 551 -8.07 -12.84 -34.48
CA ARG A 551 -7.85 -12.34 -33.11
C ARG A 551 -7.43 -10.87 -33.07
N ILE A 552 -6.54 -10.44 -33.95
CA ILE A 552 -6.15 -9.03 -34.06
C ILE A 552 -7.36 -8.19 -34.45
N ALA A 553 -8.13 -8.63 -35.45
CA ALA A 553 -9.32 -7.91 -35.91
C ALA A 553 -10.38 -7.76 -34.80
N SER A 554 -10.60 -8.80 -33.99
CA SER A 554 -11.54 -8.74 -32.87
C SER A 554 -11.04 -7.88 -31.71
N ALA A 555 -9.72 -7.82 -31.48
CA ALA A 555 -9.11 -7.00 -30.43
C ALA A 555 -8.88 -5.53 -30.84
N ALA A 556 -8.97 -5.18 -32.13
CA ALA A 556 -8.55 -3.88 -32.63
C ALA A 556 -9.31 -2.70 -31.97
N GLU A 557 -10.64 -2.78 -31.84
CA GLU A 557 -11.43 -1.73 -31.19
C GLU A 557 -11.12 -1.57 -29.69
N ARG A 558 -10.60 -2.63 -29.03
CA ARG A 558 -10.20 -2.58 -27.62
C ARG A 558 -9.01 -1.65 -27.37
N ILE A 559 -8.26 -1.27 -28.42
CA ILE A 559 -7.26 -0.20 -28.34
C ILE A 559 -7.89 1.11 -27.84
N LEU A 560 -9.15 1.40 -28.22
CA LEU A 560 -9.89 2.58 -27.74
C LEU A 560 -10.50 2.41 -26.34
N ALA A 561 -10.57 1.19 -25.83
CA ALA A 561 -10.80 0.94 -24.40
C ALA A 561 -9.51 1.13 -23.57
N GLY A 562 -8.36 1.35 -24.24
CA GLY A 562 -7.05 1.54 -23.63
C GLY A 562 -6.27 0.26 -23.36
N GLU A 563 -6.72 -0.88 -23.91
CA GLU A 563 -5.96 -2.13 -23.86
C GLU A 563 -4.69 -2.07 -24.73
N GLN A 564 -3.66 -2.78 -24.29
CA GLN A 564 -2.38 -2.88 -24.99
C GLN A 564 -2.24 -4.20 -25.75
N VAL A 565 -2.89 -4.30 -26.90
CA VAL A 565 -2.81 -5.46 -27.82
C VAL A 565 -1.37 -5.83 -28.23
N PHE A 566 -0.51 -4.87 -28.58
CA PHE A 566 0.85 -5.13 -29.09
C PHE A 566 1.96 -4.72 -28.10
N ARG A 567 1.74 -3.67 -27.31
CA ARG A 567 2.75 -3.12 -26.38
C ARG A 567 2.33 -3.18 -24.91
N PRO A 568 1.90 -4.34 -24.37
CA PRO A 568 1.55 -4.40 -22.95
C PRO A 568 2.77 -4.09 -22.10
N LEU A 569 2.56 -3.38 -20.99
CA LEU A 569 3.57 -3.22 -19.95
C LEU A 569 3.88 -4.59 -19.34
N ALA A 570 5.15 -4.91 -19.17
CA ALA A 570 5.57 -6.17 -18.58
C ALA A 570 6.88 -5.99 -17.82
N ILE A 571 7.11 -6.82 -16.81
CA ILE A 571 8.36 -6.88 -16.05
C ILE A 571 9.16 -8.12 -16.45
N GLU A 572 10.49 -8.06 -16.39
CA GLU A 572 11.34 -9.22 -16.68
C GLU A 572 11.23 -10.27 -15.55
N ASN A 573 11.17 -11.54 -15.91
CA ASN A 573 11.20 -12.63 -14.93
C ASN A 573 12.54 -12.64 -14.20
N GLY A 574 12.50 -12.74 -12.86
CA GLY A 574 13.71 -12.77 -12.04
C GLY A 574 14.32 -11.40 -11.74
N ILE A 575 13.69 -10.28 -12.14
CA ILE A 575 14.10 -8.94 -11.70
C ILE A 575 14.12 -8.88 -10.16
N ASN A 576 15.27 -8.52 -9.58
CA ASN A 576 15.35 -8.27 -8.13
C ASN A 576 14.82 -6.86 -7.84
N PRO A 577 13.65 -6.72 -7.18
CA PRO A 577 13.06 -5.40 -6.97
C PRO A 577 13.89 -4.49 -6.06
N LEU A 578 14.68 -5.06 -5.16
CA LEU A 578 15.53 -4.32 -4.22
C LEU A 578 16.79 -3.77 -4.88
N GLU A 579 17.30 -4.43 -5.92
CA GLU A 579 18.42 -3.94 -6.73
C GLU A 579 17.96 -2.92 -7.79
N SER A 580 16.65 -2.85 -8.07
CA SER A 580 16.03 -2.01 -9.10
C SER A 580 15.35 -0.76 -8.55
N ILE A 581 15.66 -0.36 -7.31
CA ILE A 581 15.11 0.83 -6.67
C ILE A 581 15.55 2.09 -7.43
N SER A 582 14.61 2.98 -7.75
CA SER A 582 14.91 4.26 -8.39
C SER A 582 14.21 5.44 -7.72
N ASP A 583 14.79 6.64 -7.84
CA ASP A 583 14.22 7.91 -7.32
C ASP A 583 13.23 8.58 -8.31
N ASP A 584 12.92 7.90 -9.41
CA ASP A 584 12.02 8.38 -10.44
C ASP A 584 10.58 8.43 -9.89
N LEU A 585 9.97 9.61 -9.94
CA LEU A 585 8.57 9.80 -9.53
C LEU A 585 7.64 9.37 -10.67
N GLN A 586 7.16 8.13 -10.63
CA GLN A 586 6.15 7.62 -11.56
C GLN A 586 4.71 7.84 -11.04
N ARG A 587 3.69 7.42 -11.81
CA ARG A 587 2.27 7.57 -11.41
C ARG A 587 1.94 6.68 -10.20
N GLY A 588 1.15 7.20 -9.26
CA GLY A 588 0.96 6.65 -7.90
C GLY A 588 -0.37 5.94 -7.62
N GLY A 589 -1.03 5.28 -8.57
CA GLY A 589 -2.19 4.43 -8.29
C GLY A 589 -1.83 3.03 -7.77
N ASN A 590 -0.55 2.75 -7.52
CA ASN A 590 -0.04 1.60 -6.78
C ASN A 590 1.00 2.13 -5.77
N THR A 591 0.55 2.56 -4.60
CA THR A 591 1.37 3.31 -3.63
C THR A 591 1.37 2.66 -2.26
N PHE A 592 2.55 2.31 -1.75
CA PHE A 592 2.72 1.86 -0.37
C PHE A 592 3.26 3.01 0.49
N VAL A 593 2.59 3.28 1.61
CA VAL A 593 2.95 4.30 2.58
C VAL A 593 3.35 3.61 3.88
N PHE A 594 4.64 3.66 4.20
CA PHE A 594 5.21 3.02 5.38
C PHE A 594 5.19 3.94 6.59
N ASP A 595 5.23 5.26 6.39
CA ASP A 595 4.94 6.25 7.42
C ASP A 595 3.57 6.90 7.20
N VAL A 596 2.58 6.47 7.99
CA VAL A 596 1.21 6.99 7.94
C VAL A 596 1.12 8.51 8.10
N GLU A 597 2.11 9.17 8.74
CA GLU A 597 2.15 10.63 8.81
C GLU A 597 2.19 11.30 7.44
N ALA A 598 2.72 10.62 6.42
CA ALA A 598 2.71 11.09 5.03
C ALA A 598 1.29 11.49 4.57
N LEU A 599 0.27 10.72 4.93
CA LEU A 599 -1.13 10.97 4.55
C LEU A 599 -1.70 12.26 5.17
N ARG A 600 -1.12 12.71 6.29
CA ARG A 600 -1.52 13.95 6.99
C ARG A 600 -0.81 15.18 6.48
N LEU A 601 0.44 15.06 6.03
CA LEU A 601 1.29 16.20 5.71
C LEU A 601 0.79 16.99 4.50
N ALA A 602 0.24 16.31 3.49
CA ALA A 602 -0.29 16.94 2.29
C ALA A 602 -1.54 16.21 1.76
N PRO A 603 -2.54 16.94 1.22
CA PRO A 603 -3.65 16.36 0.46
C PRO A 603 -3.23 16.02 -0.99
N ASN A 604 -4.05 15.24 -1.69
CA ASN A 604 -3.97 15.07 -3.14
C ASN A 604 -4.58 16.29 -3.87
N SER A 605 -3.95 17.45 -3.81
CA SER A 605 -4.44 18.64 -4.51
C SER A 605 -4.19 18.58 -6.02
N SER A 606 -5.08 19.21 -6.78
CA SER A 606 -4.93 19.44 -8.22
C SER A 606 -5.40 20.86 -8.57
N PRO A 607 -4.73 21.57 -9.50
CA PRO A 607 -5.20 22.87 -9.94
C PRO A 607 -6.55 22.77 -10.64
N THR A 608 -7.49 23.62 -10.21
CA THR A 608 -8.80 23.78 -10.84
C THR A 608 -8.76 24.91 -11.87
N ILE A 609 -9.07 24.58 -13.11
CA ILE A 609 -9.02 25.47 -14.27
C ILE A 609 -10.42 25.46 -14.89
N ASP A 610 -11.07 26.62 -14.95
CA ASP A 610 -12.48 26.76 -15.38
C ASP A 610 -13.42 25.82 -14.59
N GLU A 611 -13.26 25.79 -13.25
CA GLU A 611 -14.00 24.92 -12.33
C GLU A 611 -13.78 23.40 -12.51
N ARG A 612 -12.88 22.99 -13.42
CA ARG A 612 -12.51 21.58 -13.64
C ARG A 612 -11.09 21.28 -13.12
N PRO A 613 -10.89 20.25 -12.27
CA PRO A 613 -9.56 19.90 -11.79
C PRO A 613 -8.72 19.19 -12.85
N SER A 614 -7.44 19.53 -12.93
CA SER A 614 -6.49 18.84 -13.81
C SER A 614 -6.14 17.42 -13.31
N ARG A 615 -5.38 16.65 -14.10
CA ARG A 615 -4.88 15.32 -13.68
C ARG A 615 -3.52 15.41 -12.96
N ARG A 616 -3.07 14.28 -12.38
CA ARG A 616 -1.75 14.05 -11.72
C ARG A 616 -1.63 14.54 -10.27
N SER A 617 -2.73 14.57 -9.52
CA SER A 617 -2.72 14.87 -8.07
C SER A 617 -1.78 13.97 -7.26
N ASP A 618 -1.66 12.67 -7.59
CA ASP A 618 -0.74 11.75 -6.90
C ASP A 618 0.73 12.12 -7.12
N MET A 619 1.08 12.58 -8.33
CA MET A 619 2.45 13.02 -8.64
C MET A 619 2.77 14.35 -7.97
N ILE A 620 1.80 15.26 -7.89
CA ILE A 620 1.94 16.51 -7.13
C ILE A 620 2.12 16.22 -5.64
N TRP A 621 1.30 15.31 -5.08
CA TRP A 621 1.47 14.85 -3.70
C TRP A 621 2.88 14.29 -3.46
N ALA A 622 3.39 13.46 -4.38
CA ALA A 622 4.76 12.94 -4.29
C ALA A 622 5.83 14.04 -4.27
N LEU A 623 5.72 15.06 -5.14
CA LEU A 623 6.62 16.21 -5.13
C LEU A 623 6.57 16.96 -3.81
N LEU A 624 5.38 17.14 -3.24
CA LEU A 624 5.23 17.80 -1.95
C LEU A 624 5.96 17.04 -0.84
N GLN A 625 5.79 15.73 -0.82
CA GLN A 625 6.41 14.84 0.15
C GLN A 625 7.95 14.85 0.04
N LYS A 626 8.46 14.77 -1.19
CA LYS A 626 9.91 14.76 -1.48
C LYS A 626 10.57 16.10 -1.15
N HIS A 627 10.04 17.20 -1.70
CA HIS A 627 10.71 18.49 -1.68
C HIS A 627 10.45 19.32 -0.43
N TYR A 628 9.26 19.22 0.18
CA TYR A 628 8.90 20.05 1.32
C TYR A 628 8.85 19.28 2.63
N PHE A 629 8.42 18.01 2.61
CA PHE A 629 8.26 17.22 3.83
C PHE A 629 9.41 16.23 4.10
N ASN A 630 10.51 16.31 3.33
CA ASN A 630 11.72 15.50 3.48
C ASN A 630 11.43 13.99 3.56
N ARG A 631 10.51 13.49 2.72
CA ARG A 631 10.19 12.07 2.64
C ARG A 631 11.00 11.40 1.54
N HIS A 632 11.50 10.21 1.85
CA HIS A 632 12.20 9.38 0.89
C HIS A 632 11.19 8.54 0.11
N ILE A 633 11.06 8.87 -1.18
CA ILE A 633 10.12 8.23 -2.10
C ILE A 633 10.93 7.47 -3.14
N VAL A 634 10.61 6.19 -3.31
CA VAL A 634 11.28 5.33 -4.29
C VAL A 634 10.26 4.61 -5.16
N THR A 635 10.66 4.27 -6.38
CA THR A 635 9.91 3.37 -7.27
C THR A 635 10.56 1.99 -7.27
N VAL A 636 9.74 0.95 -7.11
CA VAL A 636 10.15 -0.46 -7.01
C VAL A 636 9.28 -1.26 -7.99
N PRO A 637 9.80 -2.27 -8.72
CA PRO A 637 9.02 -3.07 -9.67
C PRO A 637 8.08 -4.10 -8.98
N ILE A 638 7.35 -3.65 -7.95
CA ILE A 638 6.16 -4.32 -7.41
C ILE A 638 5.02 -4.01 -8.36
N ALA A 639 4.74 -4.92 -9.27
CA ALA A 639 3.84 -4.69 -10.38
C ALA A 639 2.45 -5.21 -10.10
N LEU A 640 1.44 -4.45 -10.54
CA LEU A 640 0.07 -4.92 -10.67
C LEU A 640 -0.31 -4.99 -12.14
N TYR A 641 -1.20 -5.90 -12.50
CA TYR A 641 -1.78 -5.91 -13.84
C TYR A 641 -2.97 -4.96 -13.91
N HIS A 642 -2.89 -3.97 -14.80
CA HIS A 642 -3.97 -3.02 -15.05
C HIS A 642 -4.98 -3.65 -16.03
N ASP A 643 -6.14 -4.05 -15.52
CA ASP A 643 -7.18 -4.76 -16.26
C ASP A 643 -8.22 -3.81 -16.83
N ARG A 644 -8.22 -3.66 -18.16
CA ARG A 644 -9.20 -2.84 -18.90
C ARG A 644 -10.22 -3.66 -19.68
N SER A 645 -10.24 -4.98 -19.49
CA SER A 645 -11.08 -5.90 -20.27
C SER A 645 -12.58 -5.61 -20.17
N HIS A 646 -13.03 -5.04 -19.05
CA HIS A 646 -14.43 -4.71 -18.78
C HIS A 646 -14.82 -3.28 -19.22
N LEU A 647 -13.86 -2.41 -19.56
CA LEU A 647 -14.14 -1.04 -19.97
C LEU A 647 -14.84 -1.02 -21.33
N PRO A 648 -15.85 -0.15 -21.55
CA PRO A 648 -16.44 0.02 -22.87
C PRO A 648 -15.45 0.66 -23.84
N VAL A 649 -15.63 0.37 -25.13
CA VAL A 649 -14.94 1.10 -26.22
C VAL A 649 -15.46 2.53 -26.21
N GLY A 650 -14.58 3.50 -25.95
CA GLY A 650 -14.94 4.91 -25.78
C GLY A 650 -14.57 5.79 -26.97
N GLU A 651 -15.18 6.98 -27.01
CA GLU A 651 -14.80 8.06 -27.92
C GLU A 651 -13.61 8.88 -27.37
N LEU A 652 -13.07 9.78 -28.20
CA LEU A 652 -12.01 10.70 -27.81
C LEU A 652 -12.52 11.72 -26.77
N ASP A 653 -12.27 11.45 -25.50
CA ASP A 653 -12.59 12.34 -24.38
C ASP A 653 -11.68 13.59 -24.37
N ILE A 654 -12.17 14.65 -25.02
CA ILE A 654 -11.49 15.95 -25.13
C ILE A 654 -11.16 16.52 -23.75
N GLU A 655 -12.08 16.40 -22.80
CA GLU A 655 -11.93 16.98 -21.46
C GLU A 655 -10.78 16.34 -20.71
N ARG A 656 -10.76 15.01 -20.68
CA ARG A 656 -9.70 14.22 -20.03
C ARG A 656 -8.33 14.44 -20.67
N ILE A 657 -8.27 14.67 -21.99
CA ILE A 657 -7.02 15.00 -22.69
C ILE A 657 -6.54 16.39 -22.26
N VAL A 658 -7.41 17.40 -22.31
CA VAL A 658 -7.09 18.77 -21.87
C VAL A 658 -6.57 18.78 -20.42
N ASP A 659 -7.22 18.02 -19.54
CA ASP A 659 -6.83 17.94 -18.13
C ASP A 659 -5.51 17.19 -17.90
N ASP A 660 -5.17 16.20 -18.74
CA ASP A 660 -3.85 15.54 -18.71
C ASP A 660 -2.74 16.49 -19.18
N ILE A 661 -3.00 17.29 -20.22
CA ILE A 661 -2.06 18.26 -20.77
C ILE A 661 -1.78 19.38 -19.77
N ARG A 662 -2.83 19.98 -19.20
CA ARG A 662 -2.71 21.03 -18.16
C ARG A 662 -2.03 20.48 -16.90
N GLY A 663 -2.43 19.28 -16.46
CA GLY A 663 -1.82 18.60 -15.32
C GLY A 663 -0.35 18.26 -15.54
N TYR A 664 0.04 17.87 -16.76
CA TYR A 664 1.44 17.68 -17.13
C TYR A 664 2.24 18.99 -17.03
N GLY A 665 1.70 20.10 -17.56
CA GLY A 665 2.35 21.41 -17.48
C GLY A 665 2.62 21.85 -16.04
N MET A 666 1.62 21.70 -15.18
CA MET A 666 1.72 22.04 -13.75
C MET A 666 2.70 21.14 -13.02
N PHE A 667 2.65 19.82 -13.24
CA PHE A 667 3.56 18.87 -12.61
C PHE A 667 5.03 19.13 -13.02
N SER A 668 5.29 19.30 -14.31
CA SER A 668 6.66 19.53 -14.81
C SER A 668 7.23 20.86 -14.34
N ALA A 669 6.42 21.93 -14.27
CA ALA A 669 6.88 23.18 -13.67
C ALA A 669 7.18 23.04 -12.17
N LEU A 670 6.37 22.31 -11.39
CA LEU A 670 6.65 22.05 -9.97
C LEU A 670 7.93 21.24 -9.76
N GLN A 671 8.25 20.34 -10.68
CA GLN A 671 9.48 19.55 -10.64
C GLN A 671 10.72 20.43 -10.89
N ASP A 672 10.64 21.39 -11.81
CA ASP A 672 11.76 22.29 -12.15
C ASP A 672 11.93 23.44 -11.13
N PHE A 673 10.89 23.75 -10.36
CA PHE A 673 10.89 24.81 -9.35
C PHE A 673 10.63 24.27 -7.94
N PRO A 674 11.52 23.43 -7.37
CA PRO A 674 11.36 22.92 -6.01
C PRO A 674 11.45 24.02 -4.93
N GLY A 675 11.93 25.22 -5.28
CA GLY A 675 11.99 26.40 -4.40
C GLY A 675 10.75 27.32 -4.48
N ILE A 676 9.72 26.98 -5.27
CA ILE A 676 8.52 27.82 -5.40
C ILE A 676 7.78 27.99 -4.06
N PHE A 677 7.94 27.04 -3.13
CA PHE A 677 7.49 27.18 -1.75
C PHE A 677 8.67 27.12 -0.78
N THR A 678 8.58 27.88 0.31
CA THR A 678 9.46 27.75 1.47
C THR A 678 8.67 27.13 2.64
N LYS A 679 9.24 26.11 3.29
CA LYS A 679 8.66 25.51 4.49
C LYS A 679 9.03 26.31 5.74
N THR A 680 8.04 26.62 6.57
CA THR A 680 8.21 27.22 7.90
C THR A 680 8.28 26.17 9.01
N ASP A 681 8.69 26.57 10.22
CA ASP A 681 8.85 25.65 11.37
C ASP A 681 7.56 24.93 11.79
N ASP A 682 6.40 25.54 11.59
CA ASP A 682 5.08 24.93 11.81
C ASP A 682 4.64 23.97 10.68
N LEU A 683 5.56 23.68 9.75
CA LEU A 683 5.37 22.90 8.52
C LEU A 683 4.34 23.52 7.56
N SER A 684 4.07 24.82 7.66
CA SER A 684 3.32 25.56 6.64
C SER A 684 4.21 25.86 5.43
N LEU A 685 3.60 26.13 4.28
CA LEU A 685 4.30 26.54 3.06
C LEU A 685 4.03 28.01 2.77
N VAL A 686 5.04 28.72 2.29
CA VAL A 686 4.94 30.12 1.86
C VAL A 686 5.35 30.20 0.39
N LEU A 687 4.49 30.78 -0.45
CA LEU A 687 4.76 30.97 -1.88
C LEU A 687 5.87 32.02 -2.09
N SER A 688 6.82 31.71 -2.96
CA SER A 688 7.79 32.69 -3.46
C SER A 688 7.17 33.52 -4.59
N GLU A 689 6.84 34.79 -4.30
CA GLU A 689 6.33 35.70 -5.33
C GLU A 689 7.41 36.03 -6.38
N GLU A 690 8.70 35.98 -6.03
CA GLU A 690 9.84 36.20 -6.96
C GLU A 690 9.87 35.13 -8.06
N LEU A 691 9.68 33.85 -7.71
CA LEU A 691 9.73 32.73 -8.66
C LEU A 691 8.41 32.48 -9.39
N THR A 692 7.33 33.18 -9.00
CA THR A 692 5.98 32.89 -9.51
C THR A 692 5.83 33.20 -10.99
N GLU A 693 6.43 34.28 -11.49
CA GLU A 693 6.35 34.64 -12.91
C GLU A 693 7.07 33.62 -13.80
N ASP A 694 8.30 33.24 -13.43
CA ASP A 694 9.09 32.22 -14.13
C ASP A 694 8.41 30.84 -14.10
N PHE A 695 7.81 30.48 -12.96
CA PHE A 695 7.02 29.27 -12.83
C PHE A 695 5.84 29.25 -13.82
N VAL A 696 5.08 30.34 -13.90
CA VAL A 696 3.94 30.45 -14.81
C VAL A 696 4.37 30.34 -16.27
N ALA A 697 5.48 31.00 -16.64
CA ALA A 697 6.06 30.87 -17.98
C ALA A 697 6.47 29.42 -18.27
N CYS A 698 7.05 28.72 -17.28
CA CYS A 698 7.42 27.32 -17.39
C CYS A 698 6.22 26.39 -17.56
N VAL A 699 5.10 26.63 -16.86
CA VAL A 699 3.84 25.91 -17.08
C VAL A 699 3.37 26.06 -18.52
N GLY A 700 3.35 27.29 -19.05
CA GLY A 700 2.96 27.57 -20.43
C GLY A 700 3.83 26.82 -21.45
N LYS A 701 5.16 26.84 -21.25
CA LYS A 701 6.12 26.06 -22.05
C LYS A 701 5.76 24.58 -22.06
N TYR A 702 5.56 23.96 -20.90
CA TYR A 702 5.30 22.52 -20.82
C TYR A 702 3.95 22.10 -21.40
N VAL A 703 2.92 22.95 -21.28
CA VAL A 703 1.63 22.79 -21.96
C VAL A 703 1.81 22.80 -23.47
N GLU A 704 2.49 23.79 -24.04
CA GLU A 704 2.71 23.88 -25.49
C GLU A 704 3.52 22.71 -26.05
N GLU A 705 4.58 22.30 -25.35
CA GLU A 705 5.37 21.16 -25.77
C GLU A 705 4.55 19.85 -25.74
N ARG A 706 3.61 19.71 -24.80
CA ARG A 706 2.75 18.53 -24.69
C ARG A 706 1.66 18.55 -25.77
N LEU A 707 1.07 19.71 -26.04
CA LEU A 707 0.14 19.91 -27.16
C LEU A 707 0.81 19.62 -28.50
N SER A 708 2.05 20.07 -28.69
CA SER A 708 2.79 19.83 -29.92
C SER A 708 3.06 18.34 -30.15
N ALA A 709 3.45 17.61 -29.09
CA ALA A 709 3.59 16.16 -29.16
C ALA A 709 2.26 15.46 -29.49
N PHE A 710 1.15 15.92 -28.90
CA PHE A 710 -0.19 15.40 -29.19
C PHE A 710 -0.60 15.68 -30.64
N ARG A 711 -0.40 16.90 -31.13
CA ARG A 711 -0.66 17.31 -32.53
C ARG A 711 0.11 16.44 -33.52
N LEU A 712 1.40 16.19 -33.25
CA LEU A 712 2.20 15.27 -34.06
C LEU A 712 1.61 13.86 -34.07
N SER A 713 1.27 13.31 -32.89
CA SER A 713 0.64 11.99 -32.80
C SER A 713 -0.68 11.93 -33.57
N PHE A 714 -1.50 12.97 -33.42
CA PHE A 714 -2.81 13.11 -34.05
C PHE A 714 -2.74 12.96 -35.58
N HIS A 715 -1.85 13.70 -36.25
CA HIS A 715 -1.71 13.59 -37.70
C HIS A 715 -1.19 12.22 -38.15
N ARG A 716 -0.27 11.61 -37.40
CA ARG A 716 0.26 10.27 -37.71
C ARG A 716 -0.82 9.20 -37.57
N ILE A 717 -1.66 9.29 -36.53
CA ILE A 717 -2.82 8.42 -36.36
C ILE A 717 -3.74 8.51 -37.56
N ARG A 718 -4.07 9.72 -38.03
CA ARG A 718 -4.91 9.89 -39.24
C ARG A 718 -4.33 9.18 -40.47
N GLY A 719 -3.02 9.27 -40.69
CA GLY A 719 -2.37 8.54 -41.78
C GLY A 719 -2.48 7.03 -41.63
N LEU A 720 -2.16 6.49 -40.44
CA LEU A 720 -2.28 5.07 -40.14
C LEU A 720 -3.73 4.56 -40.27
N THR A 721 -4.72 5.35 -39.84
CA THR A 721 -6.15 5.04 -39.99
C THR A 721 -6.54 4.88 -41.46
N ARG A 722 -6.04 5.77 -42.33
CA ARG A 722 -6.27 5.68 -43.78
C ARG A 722 -5.60 4.45 -44.40
N ILE A 723 -4.37 4.15 -44.00
CA ILE A 723 -3.65 2.95 -44.45
C ILE A 723 -4.41 1.69 -44.00
N LEU A 724 -4.82 1.62 -42.74
CA LEU A 724 -5.61 0.52 -42.18
C LEU A 724 -6.88 0.29 -42.98
N ARG A 725 -7.63 1.35 -43.31
CA ARG A 725 -8.86 1.24 -44.11
C ARG A 725 -8.58 0.59 -45.46
N CYS A 726 -7.56 1.07 -46.17
CA CYS A 726 -7.20 0.54 -47.47
C CYS A 726 -6.66 -0.89 -47.41
N LEU A 727 -5.89 -1.23 -46.37
CA LEU A 727 -5.34 -2.56 -46.19
C LEU A 727 -6.42 -3.61 -45.89
N ALA A 728 -7.42 -3.27 -45.07
CA ALA A 728 -8.56 -4.14 -44.80
C ALA A 728 -9.32 -4.52 -46.09
N ASP A 729 -9.36 -3.61 -47.07
CA ASP A 729 -10.11 -3.74 -48.33
C ASP A 729 -9.26 -4.07 -49.56
N LYS A 730 -7.95 -4.27 -49.37
CA LYS A 730 -7.01 -4.52 -50.45
C LYS A 730 -7.43 -5.77 -51.24
N LYS A 731 -7.30 -5.75 -52.57
CA LYS A 731 -7.80 -6.85 -53.42
C LYS A 731 -6.89 -8.08 -53.36
N GLU A 732 -5.60 -7.86 -53.17
CA GLU A 732 -4.53 -8.86 -53.30
C GLU A 732 -4.20 -9.59 -51.98
N VAL A 733 -5.01 -9.42 -50.93
CA VAL A 733 -4.79 -10.07 -49.62
C VAL A 733 -5.69 -11.29 -49.46
N TRP A 734 -5.14 -12.38 -48.90
CA TRP A 734 -5.82 -13.69 -48.83
C TRP A 734 -7.13 -13.65 -48.04
N TRP A 735 -7.25 -12.81 -47.00
CA TRP A 735 -8.48 -12.74 -46.19
C TRP A 735 -9.66 -12.17 -46.97
N ARG A 736 -9.43 -11.49 -48.09
CA ARG A 736 -10.48 -10.93 -48.95
C ARG A 736 -11.04 -11.97 -49.93
N GLU A 737 -10.29 -13.03 -50.21
CA GLU A 737 -10.67 -14.10 -51.14
C GLU A 737 -11.71 -15.04 -50.51
N ASP A 738 -11.61 -15.27 -49.19
CA ASP A 738 -12.50 -16.18 -48.46
C ASP A 738 -13.58 -15.44 -47.66
N LYS A 739 -14.83 -15.86 -47.84
CA LYS A 739 -16.00 -15.27 -47.16
C LYS A 739 -15.97 -15.46 -45.64
N LYS A 740 -15.25 -16.47 -45.11
CA LYS A 740 -15.21 -16.74 -43.66
C LYS A 740 -14.60 -15.58 -42.85
N TYR A 741 -13.73 -14.76 -43.46
CA TYR A 741 -13.07 -13.64 -42.79
C TYR A 741 -13.83 -12.31 -42.91
N ARG A 742 -15.03 -12.29 -43.51
CA ARG A 742 -15.84 -11.06 -43.65
C ARG A 742 -16.14 -10.36 -42.32
N ALA A 743 -16.31 -11.12 -41.24
CA ALA A 743 -16.54 -10.57 -39.91
C ALA A 743 -15.30 -9.80 -39.40
N ALA A 744 -14.11 -10.39 -39.51
CA ALA A 744 -12.85 -9.75 -39.15
C ALA A 744 -12.59 -8.48 -39.98
N ILE A 745 -12.82 -8.53 -41.31
CA ILE A 745 -12.72 -7.34 -42.17
C ILE A 745 -13.69 -6.25 -41.72
N LYS A 746 -14.94 -6.62 -41.38
CA LYS A 746 -15.94 -5.68 -40.87
C LYS A 746 -15.47 -5.01 -39.57
N GLN A 747 -14.88 -5.77 -38.64
CA GLN A 747 -14.33 -5.22 -37.39
C GLN A 747 -13.21 -4.21 -37.65
N LEU A 748 -12.26 -4.52 -38.54
CA LEU A 748 -11.20 -3.56 -38.93
C LEU A 748 -11.76 -2.30 -39.59
N ARG A 749 -12.83 -2.43 -40.39
CA ARG A 749 -13.54 -1.31 -41.01
C ARG A 749 -14.20 -0.41 -39.95
N THR A 750 -14.98 -1.00 -39.05
CA THR A 750 -15.64 -0.28 -37.96
C THR A 750 -14.61 0.44 -37.09
N PHE A 751 -13.52 -0.23 -36.73
CA PHE A 751 -12.43 0.38 -35.97
C PHE A 751 -11.80 1.58 -36.70
N SER A 752 -11.55 1.45 -38.00
CA SER A 752 -11.03 2.55 -38.83
C SER A 752 -12.02 3.72 -38.95
N ASP A 753 -13.31 3.45 -39.04
CA ASP A 753 -14.36 4.47 -39.08
C ASP A 753 -14.45 5.20 -37.72
N HIS A 754 -14.39 4.48 -36.60
CA HIS A 754 -14.31 5.07 -35.25
C HIS A 754 -13.06 5.94 -35.07
N LEU A 755 -11.89 5.49 -35.54
CA LEU A 755 -10.67 6.30 -35.50
C LEU A 755 -10.80 7.57 -36.36
N THR A 756 -11.47 7.47 -37.51
CA THR A 756 -11.66 8.62 -38.40
C THR A 756 -12.47 9.71 -37.69
N ASP A 757 -13.56 9.33 -37.00
CA ASP A 757 -14.34 10.24 -36.18
C ASP A 757 -13.54 10.77 -34.98
N CYS A 758 -12.83 9.90 -34.24
CA CYS A 758 -12.04 10.32 -33.09
C CYS A 758 -10.96 11.36 -33.45
N TYR A 759 -10.36 11.25 -34.63
CA TYR A 759 -9.23 12.07 -35.06
C TYR A 759 -9.61 13.09 -36.17
N GLU A 760 -10.78 13.70 -36.05
CA GLU A 760 -11.18 14.86 -36.85
C GLU A 760 -10.49 16.16 -36.43
N VAL A 761 -10.07 16.97 -37.40
CA VAL A 761 -9.26 18.20 -37.15
C VAL A 761 -9.98 19.20 -36.24
N ASP A 762 -11.31 19.27 -36.29
CA ASP A 762 -12.08 20.16 -35.41
C ASP A 762 -11.98 19.77 -33.93
N LYS A 763 -11.88 18.46 -33.63
CA LYS A 763 -11.63 17.97 -32.26
C LYS A 763 -10.23 18.38 -31.79
N LEU A 764 -9.21 18.29 -32.66
CA LEU A 764 -7.85 18.79 -32.35
C LEU A 764 -7.84 20.30 -32.08
N ASN A 765 -8.48 21.10 -32.94
CA ASN A 765 -8.59 22.56 -32.77
C ASN A 765 -9.27 22.91 -31.43
N ARG A 766 -10.30 22.17 -31.04
CA ARG A 766 -10.97 22.31 -29.75
C ARG A 766 -10.04 21.97 -28.58
N ILE A 767 -9.35 20.83 -28.62
CA ILE A 767 -8.38 20.41 -27.59
C ILE A 767 -7.32 21.49 -27.37
N GLU A 768 -6.75 22.02 -28.46
CA GLU A 768 -5.71 23.03 -28.38
C GLU A 768 -6.20 24.35 -27.78
N ARG A 769 -7.38 24.82 -28.24
CA ARG A 769 -7.99 26.04 -27.71
C ARG A 769 -8.26 25.90 -26.21
N GLU A 770 -8.84 24.79 -25.79
CA GLU A 770 -9.15 24.55 -24.38
C GLU A 770 -7.89 24.38 -23.53
N ALA A 771 -6.89 23.62 -23.99
CA ALA A 771 -5.63 23.48 -23.26
C ALA A 771 -4.89 24.81 -23.09
N ARG A 772 -4.89 25.68 -24.12
CA ARG A 772 -4.29 27.03 -24.08
C ARG A 772 -5.10 28.05 -23.27
N ALA A 773 -6.35 27.78 -22.95
CA ALA A 773 -7.18 28.68 -22.13
C ALA A 773 -6.71 28.78 -20.67
N LEU A 774 -5.74 27.97 -20.26
CA LEU A 774 -5.08 28.08 -18.96
C LEU A 774 -4.46 29.47 -18.77
N ASN A 775 -5.02 30.27 -17.86
CA ASN A 775 -4.55 31.63 -17.62
C ASN A 775 -3.71 31.76 -16.35
N ILE A 776 -2.87 32.80 -16.33
CA ILE A 776 -1.96 33.15 -15.23
C ILE A 776 -2.71 33.25 -13.89
N ARG A 777 -3.92 33.86 -13.89
CA ARG A 777 -4.70 34.06 -12.66
C ARG A 777 -5.09 32.72 -12.01
N GLN A 778 -5.45 31.71 -12.80
CA GLN A 778 -5.79 30.38 -12.30
C GLN A 778 -4.58 29.65 -11.70
N ILE A 779 -3.42 29.74 -12.37
CA ILE A 779 -2.17 29.17 -11.86
C ILE A 779 -1.78 29.83 -10.53
N CYS A 780 -1.73 31.16 -10.48
CA CYS A 780 -1.42 31.90 -9.25
C CYS A 780 -2.45 31.62 -8.14
N LYS A 781 -3.74 31.49 -8.48
CA LYS A 781 -4.79 31.13 -7.51
C LYS A 781 -4.49 29.78 -6.88
N PHE A 782 -4.15 28.77 -7.68
CA PHE A 782 -3.78 27.45 -7.15
C PHE A 782 -2.54 27.53 -6.24
N LEU A 783 -1.48 28.21 -6.67
CA LEU A 783 -0.25 28.35 -5.88
C LEU A 783 -0.51 29.01 -4.52
N ARG A 784 -1.37 30.04 -4.47
CA ARG A 784 -1.75 30.71 -3.21
C ARG A 784 -2.68 29.87 -2.34
N GLN A 785 -3.52 29.04 -2.96
CA GLN A 785 -4.49 28.20 -2.25
C GLN A 785 -3.87 26.92 -1.67
N LEU A 786 -2.84 26.36 -2.32
CA LEU A 786 -2.24 25.10 -1.93
C LEU A 786 -1.71 25.10 -0.48
N PRO A 787 -0.98 26.12 0.01
CA PRO A 787 -0.60 26.19 1.42
C PRO A 787 -1.79 26.20 2.40
N ILE A 788 -2.88 26.86 2.02
CA ILE A 788 -4.12 26.93 2.82
C ILE A 788 -4.75 25.54 2.89
N GLU A 789 -4.84 24.84 1.76
CA GLU A 789 -5.37 23.47 1.69
C GLU A 789 -4.55 22.49 2.53
N ILE A 790 -3.22 22.57 2.49
CA ILE A 790 -2.33 21.77 3.33
C ILE A 790 -2.61 22.01 4.82
N LYS A 791 -2.72 23.28 5.24
CA LYS A 791 -3.00 23.64 6.63
C LYS A 791 -4.38 23.13 7.08
N GLN A 792 -5.40 23.29 6.25
CA GLN A 792 -6.76 22.80 6.52
C GLN A 792 -6.80 21.27 6.60
N HIS A 793 -6.13 20.57 5.69
CA HIS A 793 -6.02 19.11 5.69
C HIS A 793 -5.40 18.57 6.97
N ARG A 794 -4.25 19.13 7.38
CA ARG A 794 -3.57 18.79 8.64
C ARG A 794 -4.45 19.05 9.86
N LYS A 795 -5.21 20.16 9.85
CA LYS A 795 -6.14 20.51 10.94
C LYS A 795 -7.31 19.52 11.03
N ARG A 796 -7.91 19.08 9.92
CA ARG A 796 -8.96 18.06 9.96
C ARG A 796 -8.46 16.76 10.60
N LEU A 797 -7.26 16.35 10.20
CA LEU A 797 -6.64 15.10 10.66
C LEU A 797 -6.13 15.14 12.11
N SER A 798 -6.18 16.28 12.81
CA SER A 798 -5.97 16.29 14.26
C SER A 798 -7.10 15.59 15.03
N ASN A 799 -8.29 15.49 14.42
CA ASN A 799 -9.49 14.90 15.03
C ASN A 799 -9.75 13.46 14.51
N TYR A 800 -8.71 12.75 14.08
CA TYR A 800 -8.84 11.42 13.47
C TYR A 800 -9.50 10.38 14.37
N GLU A 801 -9.40 10.52 15.70
CA GLU A 801 -10.02 9.59 16.65
C GLU A 801 -11.55 9.61 16.54
N THR A 802 -12.15 10.78 16.33
CA THR A 802 -13.59 10.92 16.11
C THR A 802 -14.03 10.18 14.84
N LEU A 803 -13.29 10.36 13.74
CA LEU A 803 -13.57 9.70 12.47
C LEU A 803 -13.49 8.16 12.60
N ALA A 804 -12.45 7.65 13.25
CA ALA A 804 -12.31 6.22 13.49
C ALA A 804 -13.46 5.64 14.34
N SER A 805 -13.91 6.38 15.36
CA SER A 805 -14.98 5.93 16.26
C SER A 805 -16.39 5.94 15.64
N ARG A 806 -16.66 6.86 14.71
CA ARG A 806 -17.99 7.01 14.09
C ARG A 806 -18.15 6.20 12.81
N GLY A 807 -17.16 6.24 11.91
CA GLY A 807 -17.30 5.68 10.56
C GLY A 807 -16.77 4.25 10.38
N LEU A 808 -15.72 3.84 11.12
CA LEU A 808 -15.07 2.53 10.90
C LEU A 808 -15.52 1.44 11.89
N GLU A 809 -16.06 1.85 13.03
CA GLU A 809 -16.43 0.92 14.11
C GLU A 809 -17.65 0.06 13.75
N GLY A 810 -18.61 0.59 12.98
CA GLY A 810 -19.75 -0.19 12.46
C GLY A 810 -19.29 -1.31 11.51
N GLU A 811 -18.42 -0.97 10.57
CA GLU A 811 -17.84 -1.89 9.60
C GLU A 811 -16.98 -2.97 10.27
N ARG A 812 -16.23 -2.59 11.29
CA ARG A 812 -15.46 -3.52 12.13
C ARG A 812 -16.36 -4.56 12.82
N ARG A 813 -17.52 -4.14 13.33
CA ARG A 813 -18.53 -5.05 13.91
C ARG A 813 -19.15 -5.96 12.85
N ALA A 814 -19.41 -5.45 11.64
CA ALA A 814 -19.92 -6.25 10.53
C ALA A 814 -18.92 -7.35 10.12
N ASN A 815 -17.63 -7.02 9.99
CA ASN A 815 -16.56 -7.99 9.75
C ASN A 815 -16.49 -9.07 10.83
N ALA A 816 -16.56 -8.67 12.11
CA ALA A 816 -16.56 -9.63 13.21
C ALA A 816 -17.77 -10.57 13.18
N LYS A 817 -18.96 -10.05 12.88
CA LYS A 817 -20.17 -10.88 12.73
C LYS A 817 -20.03 -11.91 11.61
N ALA A 818 -19.52 -11.50 10.44
CA ALA A 818 -19.30 -12.42 9.32
C ALA A 818 -18.30 -13.53 9.67
N ILE A 819 -17.20 -13.19 10.36
CA ILE A 819 -16.22 -14.19 10.81
C ILE A 819 -16.82 -15.15 11.84
N ALA A 820 -17.51 -14.63 12.86
CA ALA A 820 -18.11 -15.46 13.90
C ALA A 820 -19.25 -16.35 13.38
N ALA A 821 -20.04 -15.88 12.41
CA ALA A 821 -21.10 -16.66 11.79
C ALA A 821 -20.60 -17.90 11.04
N ARG A 822 -19.33 -17.94 10.62
CA ARG A 822 -18.72 -19.15 10.03
C ARG A 822 -18.44 -20.24 11.05
N LEU A 823 -18.43 -19.90 12.34
CA LEU A 823 -18.19 -20.81 13.46
C LEU A 823 -19.49 -21.15 14.22
N ALA A 824 -20.60 -20.43 13.95
CA ALA A 824 -21.84 -20.48 14.72
C ALA A 824 -23.10 -20.47 13.83
N ALA A 825 -24.28 -20.27 14.44
CA ALA A 825 -25.57 -20.06 13.75
C ALA A 825 -25.58 -18.75 12.92
N PRO A 826 -26.63 -18.47 12.09
CA PRO A 826 -26.62 -17.39 11.11
C PRO A 826 -26.28 -16.01 11.71
N ALA A 827 -25.51 -15.18 10.99
CA ALA A 827 -24.99 -13.89 11.47
C ALA A 827 -26.04 -12.96 12.12
N GLY A 828 -27.31 -13.05 11.71
CA GLY A 828 -28.42 -12.28 12.26
C GLY A 828 -28.77 -12.59 13.73
N SER A 829 -28.31 -13.72 14.27
CA SER A 829 -28.53 -14.08 15.68
C SER A 829 -27.46 -13.52 16.64
N LEU A 830 -26.35 -12.98 16.12
CA LEU A 830 -25.23 -12.52 16.93
C LEU A 830 -25.41 -11.06 17.42
N LYS A 831 -25.48 -10.88 18.73
CA LYS A 831 -25.52 -9.57 19.40
C LYS A 831 -24.11 -9.06 19.71
N VAL A 832 -23.84 -7.78 19.44
CA VAL A 832 -22.55 -7.15 19.80
C VAL A 832 -22.55 -6.83 21.29
N LEU A 833 -21.60 -7.37 22.04
CA LEU A 833 -21.42 -7.09 23.46
C LEU A 833 -20.51 -5.89 23.72
N GLY A 834 -19.48 -5.73 22.89
CA GLY A 834 -18.53 -4.62 23.00
C GLY A 834 -17.39 -4.74 22.01
N SER A 835 -16.58 -3.68 21.91
CA SER A 835 -15.42 -3.63 21.04
C SER A 835 -14.26 -2.93 21.74
N GLY A 836 -13.08 -3.57 21.67
CA GLY A 836 -11.83 -3.06 22.22
C GLY A 836 -10.80 -2.83 21.10
N LYS A 837 -9.56 -2.47 21.43
CA LYS A 837 -8.51 -2.24 20.42
C LYS A 837 -8.10 -3.50 19.63
N GLU A 838 -8.29 -4.68 20.22
CA GLU A 838 -7.80 -5.96 19.68
C GLU A 838 -8.86 -6.76 18.93
N GLY A 839 -10.14 -6.52 19.23
CA GLY A 839 -11.23 -7.29 18.68
C GLY A 839 -12.61 -6.82 19.08
N VAL A 840 -13.61 -7.54 18.59
CA VAL A 840 -15.04 -7.35 18.86
C VAL A 840 -15.59 -8.58 19.56
N ALA A 841 -16.35 -8.39 20.64
CA ALA A 841 -17.03 -9.45 21.37
C ALA A 841 -18.51 -9.54 20.93
N LEU A 842 -18.94 -10.74 20.56
CA LEU A 842 -20.28 -11.06 20.08
C LEU A 842 -20.89 -12.17 20.94
N SER A 843 -22.22 -12.33 20.94
CA SER A 843 -22.88 -13.46 21.59
C SER A 843 -24.09 -13.98 20.81
N ASP A 844 -24.27 -15.30 20.84
CA ASP A 844 -25.46 -16.01 20.36
C ASP A 844 -26.50 -16.26 21.49
N GLY A 845 -26.24 -15.72 22.69
CA GLY A 845 -27.04 -15.95 23.90
C GLY A 845 -26.60 -17.15 24.75
N LYS A 846 -25.63 -17.96 24.28
CA LYS A 846 -25.05 -19.09 25.02
C LYS A 846 -23.53 -18.98 25.16
N HIS A 847 -22.88 -18.42 24.16
CA HIS A 847 -21.44 -18.27 24.05
C HIS A 847 -21.08 -16.81 23.75
N VAL A 848 -19.86 -16.43 24.12
CA VAL A 848 -19.19 -15.22 23.68
C VAL A 848 -18.15 -15.59 22.62
N PHE A 849 -18.18 -14.89 21.49
CA PHE A 849 -17.21 -14.98 20.42
C PHE A 849 -16.39 -13.69 20.41
N LYS A 850 -15.15 -13.76 20.89
CA LYS A 850 -14.21 -12.64 20.79
C LYS A 850 -13.40 -12.79 19.51
N VAL A 851 -13.75 -12.01 18.50
CA VAL A 851 -13.08 -11.99 17.19
C VAL A 851 -11.93 -10.99 17.24
N PHE A 852 -10.70 -11.48 17.13
CA PHE A 852 -9.50 -10.65 17.08
C PHE A 852 -9.24 -10.19 15.65
N ASP A 853 -9.14 -8.88 15.47
CA ASP A 853 -8.88 -8.25 14.18
C ASP A 853 -7.56 -7.47 14.14
N TYR A 854 -6.88 -7.30 15.27
CA TYR A 854 -5.55 -6.69 15.29
C TYR A 854 -4.77 -7.02 16.58
N TRP A 855 -3.49 -7.41 16.42
CA TRP A 855 -2.59 -7.75 17.53
C TRP A 855 -1.50 -6.69 17.70
N TRP A 856 -1.76 -5.67 18.51
CA TRP A 856 -0.95 -4.44 18.57
C TRP A 856 0.28 -4.49 19.49
N LYS A 857 0.36 -5.46 20.41
CA LYS A 857 1.44 -5.58 21.41
C LYS A 857 2.49 -6.66 21.10
N SER A 858 2.46 -7.26 19.91
CA SER A 858 3.20 -8.50 19.69
C SER A 858 4.03 -8.56 18.41
N SER A 859 5.29 -8.96 18.60
CA SER A 859 6.28 -9.38 17.60
C SER A 859 5.98 -10.84 17.12
N PRO A 860 6.55 -11.37 16.01
CA PRO A 860 6.08 -12.56 15.26
C PRO A 860 5.87 -13.84 16.04
N GLU A 861 6.50 -13.99 17.19
CA GLU A 861 6.47 -15.21 17.99
C GLU A 861 5.50 -15.02 19.17
N VAL A 862 4.35 -14.43 18.83
CA VAL A 862 3.30 -13.88 19.69
C VAL A 862 2.99 -14.80 20.89
N THR A 863 3.48 -14.42 22.07
CA THR A 863 3.23 -15.11 23.33
C THR A 863 1.75 -15.18 23.70
N ALA A 864 0.91 -14.24 23.27
CA ALA A 864 -0.49 -14.16 23.67
C ALA A 864 -1.44 -15.21 23.03
N PRO A 865 -1.62 -15.35 21.70
CA PRO A 865 -2.38 -16.45 21.09
C PRO A 865 -1.79 -17.81 21.42
N ALA A 866 -0.45 -17.93 21.45
CA ALA A 866 0.21 -19.15 21.90
C ALA A 866 -0.20 -19.52 23.33
N PHE A 867 -0.22 -18.55 24.23
CA PHE A 867 -0.69 -18.75 25.58
C PHE A 867 -2.20 -19.03 25.64
N LEU A 868 -3.05 -18.25 24.95
CA LEU A 868 -4.50 -18.47 24.89
C LEU A 868 -4.85 -19.89 24.39
N ARG A 869 -4.07 -20.46 23.46
CA ARG A 869 -4.21 -21.88 23.06
C ARG A 869 -3.98 -22.83 24.23
N THR A 870 -2.99 -22.57 25.08
CA THR A 870 -2.76 -23.41 26.27
C THR A 870 -3.88 -23.32 27.30
N LEU A 871 -4.73 -22.29 27.22
CA LEU A 871 -5.86 -22.09 28.13
C LEU A 871 -7.14 -22.80 27.67
N VAL A 872 -7.19 -23.34 26.45
CA VAL A 872 -8.36 -24.06 25.93
C VAL A 872 -8.59 -25.32 26.77
N GLY A 873 -9.77 -25.44 27.37
CA GLY A 873 -10.11 -26.53 28.29
C GLY A 873 -9.49 -26.43 29.69
N ALA A 874 -8.71 -25.38 29.97
CA ALA A 874 -8.21 -25.07 31.31
C ALA A 874 -9.29 -24.34 32.15
N TYR A 875 -9.09 -24.29 33.47
CA TYR A 875 -9.90 -23.50 34.40
C TYR A 875 -11.36 -23.96 34.56
N ASN A 876 -11.64 -25.25 34.37
CA ASN A 876 -12.99 -25.80 34.59
C ASN A 876 -13.46 -25.71 36.06
N ASP A 877 -12.55 -25.41 36.98
CA ASP A 877 -12.76 -25.29 38.43
C ASP A 877 -12.67 -23.83 38.95
N THR A 878 -12.76 -22.82 38.07
CA THR A 878 -12.67 -21.40 38.47
C THR A 878 -14.01 -20.68 38.54
N HIS A 879 -14.13 -19.77 39.51
CA HIS A 879 -15.31 -18.96 39.76
C HIS A 879 -15.20 -17.53 39.22
N CYS A 880 -13.99 -17.02 39.01
CA CYS A 880 -13.77 -15.65 38.50
C CYS A 880 -13.28 -15.63 37.05
N LEU A 881 -12.63 -16.71 36.58
CA LEU A 881 -12.24 -16.88 35.19
C LEU A 881 -13.26 -17.76 34.45
N TYR A 882 -13.62 -17.36 33.23
CA TYR A 882 -14.34 -18.23 32.30
C TYR A 882 -13.40 -19.29 31.71
N PRO A 883 -13.84 -20.56 31.60
CA PRO A 883 -13.12 -21.56 30.84
C PRO A 883 -13.19 -21.21 29.35
N ILE A 884 -12.04 -21.28 28.68
CA ILE A 884 -11.99 -21.09 27.23
C ILE A 884 -12.41 -22.41 26.59
N LEU A 885 -13.51 -22.38 25.84
CA LEU A 885 -14.09 -23.57 25.19
C LEU A 885 -13.32 -23.93 23.92
N SER A 886 -12.99 -22.93 23.12
CA SER A 886 -12.18 -23.10 21.92
C SER A 886 -11.48 -21.81 21.51
N PHE A 887 -10.42 -21.98 20.73
CA PHE A 887 -9.70 -20.90 20.07
C PHE A 887 -9.47 -21.30 18.61
N HIS A 888 -10.20 -20.68 17.69
CA HIS A 888 -10.15 -20.96 16.26
C HIS A 888 -9.23 -19.99 15.57
N GLU A 889 -8.25 -20.49 14.82
CA GLU A 889 -7.33 -19.69 14.02
C GLU A 889 -7.38 -20.10 12.55
N SER A 890 -7.37 -19.09 11.68
CA SER A 890 -7.29 -19.27 10.23
C SER A 890 -6.49 -18.12 9.64
N GLY A 891 -5.23 -18.40 9.30
CA GLY A 891 -4.25 -17.38 8.93
C GLY A 891 -4.01 -16.41 10.08
N HIS A 892 -4.28 -15.13 9.84
CA HIS A 892 -4.14 -14.05 10.81
C HIS A 892 -5.43 -13.77 11.63
N ARG A 893 -6.52 -14.50 11.36
CA ARG A 893 -7.80 -14.34 12.06
C ARG A 893 -7.85 -15.29 13.25
N ALA A 894 -8.30 -14.80 14.40
CA ALA A 894 -8.50 -15.61 15.59
C ALA A 894 -9.85 -15.33 16.23
N VAL A 895 -10.53 -16.38 16.70
CA VAL A 895 -11.79 -16.29 17.45
C VAL A 895 -11.69 -17.11 18.72
N LEU A 896 -11.84 -16.46 19.86
CA LEU A 896 -11.92 -17.10 21.17
C LEU A 896 -13.38 -17.29 21.58
N ILE A 897 -13.73 -18.49 22.03
CA ILE A 897 -15.08 -18.85 22.44
C ILE A 897 -15.08 -19.23 23.93
N TYR A 898 -15.97 -18.61 24.71
CA TYR A 898 -16.20 -18.93 26.13
C TYR A 898 -17.69 -18.79 26.49
N PRO A 899 -18.17 -19.32 27.63
CA PRO A 899 -19.59 -19.24 28.00
C PRO A 899 -20.09 -17.80 28.14
N PHE A 900 -21.32 -17.55 27.71
CA PHE A 900 -22.02 -16.30 27.99
C PHE A 900 -22.93 -16.47 29.21
N GLU A 901 -22.86 -15.52 30.13
CA GLU A 901 -23.79 -15.39 31.26
C GLU A 901 -24.32 -13.94 31.28
N GLU A 902 -25.62 -13.76 31.57
CA GLU A 902 -26.15 -12.43 31.82
C GLU A 902 -25.47 -11.82 33.05
N SER A 903 -25.04 -10.56 32.92
CA SER A 903 -24.15 -9.95 33.91
C SER A 903 -24.29 -8.44 33.96
N GLU A 904 -24.01 -7.87 35.13
CA GLU A 904 -23.99 -6.43 35.35
C GLU A 904 -22.57 -5.85 35.15
N PRO A 905 -22.43 -4.60 34.68
CA PRO A 905 -21.14 -3.90 34.66
C PRO A 905 -20.56 -3.78 36.07
N TYR A 906 -19.24 -3.96 36.20
CA TYR A 906 -18.57 -3.81 37.48
C TYR A 906 -18.48 -2.33 37.90
N ALA A 907 -19.01 -1.99 39.08
CA ALA A 907 -19.07 -0.62 39.61
C ALA A 907 -18.17 -0.38 40.84
N GLY A 908 -17.23 -1.30 41.14
CA GLY A 908 -16.41 -1.26 42.37
C GLY A 908 -17.07 -1.95 43.56
N GLY A 909 -16.42 -1.93 44.72
CA GLY A 909 -16.98 -2.45 45.99
C GLY A 909 -16.79 -3.95 46.27
N TYR A 910 -16.48 -4.79 45.27
CA TYR A 910 -16.31 -6.24 45.46
C TYR A 910 -14.89 -6.64 45.89
N GLY A 911 -14.40 -6.12 47.02
CA GLY A 911 -13.06 -6.40 47.55
C GLY A 911 -12.75 -7.90 47.69
N PRO A 912 -13.60 -8.70 48.38
CA PRO A 912 -13.41 -10.15 48.48
C PRO A 912 -13.40 -10.86 47.12
N GLY A 913 -14.23 -10.41 46.17
CA GLY A 913 -14.27 -10.94 44.80
C GLY A 913 -12.98 -10.68 44.02
N MET A 914 -12.35 -9.51 44.21
CA MET A 914 -11.02 -9.24 43.65
C MET A 914 -9.94 -10.11 44.24
N VAL A 915 -9.98 -10.35 45.55
CA VAL A 915 -9.04 -11.26 46.22
C VAL A 915 -9.17 -12.68 45.67
N THR A 916 -10.40 -13.17 45.44
CA THR A 916 -10.65 -14.48 44.79
C THR A 916 -10.11 -14.51 43.36
N LEU A 917 -10.38 -13.49 42.54
CA LEU A 917 -9.84 -13.40 41.17
C LEU A 917 -8.31 -13.46 41.17
N LEU A 918 -7.65 -12.67 42.01
CA LEU A 918 -6.19 -12.65 42.11
C LEU A 918 -5.62 -14.00 42.59
N ALA A 919 -6.32 -14.68 43.50
CA ALA A 919 -5.93 -16.00 43.97
C ALA A 919 -6.05 -17.07 42.88
N GLU A 920 -7.14 -17.06 42.11
CA GLU A 920 -7.31 -17.95 40.96
C GLU A 920 -6.23 -17.71 39.89
N CYS A 921 -5.97 -16.45 39.57
CA CYS A 921 -4.89 -16.08 38.66
C CYS A 921 -3.53 -16.56 39.16
N TRP A 922 -3.20 -16.36 40.43
CA TRP A 922 -1.93 -16.83 41.01
C TRP A 922 -1.77 -18.35 40.98
N ARG A 923 -2.83 -19.09 41.35
CA ARG A 923 -2.85 -20.56 41.36
C ARG A 923 -2.57 -21.14 39.97
N HIS A 924 -3.10 -20.47 38.95
CA HIS A 924 -3.00 -20.89 37.55
C HIS A 924 -1.85 -20.23 36.78
N GLY A 925 -0.98 -19.46 37.47
CA GLY A 925 0.17 -18.78 36.85
C GLY A 925 -0.21 -17.69 35.84
N ILE A 926 -1.41 -17.11 35.97
CA ILE A 926 -1.95 -16.08 35.08
C ILE A 926 -1.62 -14.69 35.63
N PHE A 927 -1.09 -13.83 34.77
CA PHE A 927 -0.89 -12.42 35.03
C PHE A 927 -1.66 -11.61 34.00
N HIS A 928 -2.52 -10.72 34.48
CA HIS A 928 -3.31 -9.85 33.61
C HIS A 928 -2.90 -8.40 33.82
N ARG A 929 -2.31 -7.79 32.80
CA ARG A 929 -1.93 -6.37 32.88
C ARG A 929 -3.17 -5.49 32.91
N ASN A 930 -4.23 -5.78 32.16
CA ASN A 930 -5.36 -4.86 32.01
C ASN A 930 -6.55 -5.14 32.96
N ILE A 931 -6.32 -5.19 34.27
CA ILE A 931 -7.40 -5.21 35.27
C ILE A 931 -8.00 -3.80 35.39
N ASP A 932 -9.19 -3.62 34.81
CA ASP A 932 -9.93 -2.36 34.72
C ASP A 932 -11.43 -2.67 34.92
N PRO A 933 -12.22 -1.78 35.52
CA PRO A 933 -13.66 -1.98 35.72
C PRO A 933 -14.43 -2.40 34.44
N ASN A 934 -14.05 -1.88 33.26
CA ASN A 934 -14.72 -2.20 32.00
C ASN A 934 -14.47 -3.65 31.52
N ASN A 935 -13.46 -4.30 32.07
CA ASN A 935 -13.08 -5.68 31.77
C ASN A 935 -13.61 -6.69 32.79
N LEU A 936 -14.38 -6.20 33.77
CA LEU A 936 -14.97 -6.99 34.84
C LEU A 936 -16.49 -6.94 34.75
N ARG A 937 -17.14 -8.04 35.11
CA ARG A 937 -18.60 -8.16 35.22
C ARG A 937 -18.98 -8.79 36.55
N VAL A 938 -20.21 -8.56 36.98
CA VAL A 938 -20.77 -9.20 38.17
C VAL A 938 -21.88 -10.17 37.75
N VAL A 939 -21.76 -11.42 38.20
CA VAL A 939 -22.75 -12.48 37.98
C VAL A 939 -23.08 -13.12 39.32
N ASP A 940 -24.32 -13.03 39.77
CA ASP A 940 -24.78 -13.52 41.08
C ASP A 940 -23.87 -13.05 42.24
N GLY A 941 -23.47 -11.78 42.24
CA GLY A 941 -22.57 -11.21 43.26
C GLY A 941 -21.10 -11.66 43.17
N ARG A 942 -20.72 -12.43 42.15
CA ARG A 942 -19.33 -12.86 41.89
C ARG A 942 -18.70 -12.02 40.79
N VAL A 943 -17.42 -11.70 40.94
CA VAL A 943 -16.69 -10.94 39.92
C VAL A 943 -16.10 -11.88 38.87
N ARG A 944 -16.34 -11.58 37.60
CA ARG A 944 -15.84 -12.29 36.42
C ARG A 944 -14.91 -11.41 35.59
N LEU A 945 -13.80 -11.95 35.11
CA LEU A 945 -12.94 -11.32 34.11
C LEU A 945 -13.39 -11.73 32.70
N ILE A 946 -13.66 -10.76 31.82
CA ILE A 946 -14.17 -11.01 30.46
C ILE A 946 -13.18 -10.63 29.35
N ASP A 947 -12.09 -9.95 29.69
CA ASP A 947 -11.08 -9.50 28.73
C ASP A 947 -9.95 -10.52 28.60
N TYR A 948 -10.02 -11.38 27.60
CA TYR A 948 -8.94 -12.30 27.22
C TYR A 948 -8.24 -11.77 25.97
N GLY A 949 -6.96 -11.43 26.02
CA GLY A 949 -6.27 -10.79 24.91
C GLY A 949 -4.77 -10.64 25.15
N SER A 950 -4.13 -9.65 24.51
CA SER A 950 -2.67 -9.49 24.59
C SER A 950 -2.14 -9.11 25.99
N ASP A 951 -3.02 -8.70 26.89
CA ASP A 951 -2.69 -8.31 28.26
C ASP A 951 -2.61 -9.51 29.24
N ILE A 952 -2.98 -10.72 28.82
CA ILE A 952 -2.87 -11.96 29.62
C ILE A 952 -1.60 -12.74 29.26
N HIS A 953 -0.84 -13.18 30.26
CA HIS A 953 0.41 -13.92 30.08
C HIS A 953 0.74 -14.80 31.30
N SER A 954 1.79 -15.63 31.20
CA SER A 954 2.27 -16.50 32.28
C SER A 954 3.78 -16.38 32.50
N ASP A 955 4.29 -17.03 33.55
CA ASP A 955 5.73 -17.09 33.85
C ASP A 955 6.53 -17.95 32.84
N ILE A 956 5.88 -18.92 32.20
CA ILE A 956 6.44 -19.74 31.10
C ILE A 956 6.23 -19.11 29.70
N HIS A 957 5.32 -18.15 29.58
CA HIS A 957 5.10 -17.34 28.38
C HIS A 957 5.15 -15.83 28.70
N PRO A 958 6.31 -15.30 29.11
CA PRO A 958 6.43 -13.89 29.45
C PRO A 958 6.30 -13.01 28.21
N PRO A 959 5.98 -11.71 28.37
CA PRO A 959 6.07 -10.73 27.28
C PRO A 959 7.47 -10.70 26.68
N GLU A 960 7.55 -10.71 25.34
CA GLU A 960 8.81 -10.83 24.59
C GLU A 960 9.77 -9.65 24.91
N GLY A 961 11.03 -9.96 25.22
CA GLY A 961 12.07 -8.95 25.47
C GLY A 961 12.11 -8.32 26.87
N GLU A 962 11.23 -8.74 27.79
CA GLU A 962 11.20 -8.21 29.17
C GLU A 962 11.85 -9.17 30.18
N LYS A 963 12.59 -8.63 31.17
CA LYS A 963 12.97 -9.39 32.37
C LYS A 963 11.72 -9.63 33.21
N PHE A 964 11.17 -10.84 33.14
CA PHE A 964 9.95 -11.20 33.86
C PHE A 964 10.25 -11.53 35.33
N ASP A 965 9.75 -10.70 36.24
CA ASP A 965 9.75 -10.96 37.68
C ASP A 965 8.31 -11.25 38.13
N ARG A 966 8.06 -12.53 38.41
CA ARG A 966 6.75 -13.06 38.82
C ARG A 966 6.16 -12.29 40.00
N LYS A 967 6.97 -11.92 40.99
CA LYS A 967 6.47 -11.21 42.18
C LYS A 967 6.12 -9.77 41.83
N ARG A 968 7.01 -9.08 41.11
CA ARG A 968 6.81 -7.69 40.71
C ARG A 968 5.58 -7.51 39.81
N GLU A 969 5.39 -8.39 38.84
CA GLU A 969 4.23 -8.32 37.94
C GLU A 969 2.92 -8.63 38.69
N PHE A 970 2.95 -9.56 39.65
CA PHE A 970 1.79 -9.82 40.50
C PHE A 970 1.40 -8.62 41.38
N VAL A 971 2.37 -7.93 41.98
CA VAL A 971 2.12 -6.71 42.76
C VAL A 971 1.42 -5.65 41.91
N LYS A 972 1.93 -5.41 40.68
CA LYS A 972 1.31 -4.47 39.74
C LYS A 972 -0.13 -4.84 39.37
N MET A 973 -0.39 -6.14 39.18
CA MET A 973 -1.74 -6.65 38.95
C MET A 973 -2.65 -6.39 40.16
N CYS A 974 -2.15 -6.63 41.37
CA CYS A 974 -2.87 -6.36 42.62
C CYS A 974 -3.18 -4.86 42.78
N GLN A 975 -2.24 -3.96 42.45
CA GLN A 975 -2.46 -2.51 42.49
C GLN A 975 -3.62 -2.11 41.57
N ARG A 976 -3.67 -2.65 40.35
CA ARG A 976 -4.78 -2.36 39.41
C ARG A 976 -6.12 -2.93 39.88
N ALA A 977 -6.11 -4.13 40.47
CA ALA A 977 -7.31 -4.72 41.08
C ALA A 977 -7.81 -3.89 42.28
N TYR A 978 -6.90 -3.40 43.12
CA TYR A 978 -7.21 -2.51 44.23
C TYR A 978 -7.83 -1.19 43.75
N LEU A 979 -7.22 -0.58 42.74
CA LEU A 979 -7.77 0.63 42.13
C LEU A 979 -9.15 0.37 41.52
N SER A 980 -9.34 -0.77 40.85
CA SER A 980 -10.65 -1.17 40.31
C SER A 980 -11.68 -1.35 41.42
N TYR A 981 -11.29 -1.94 42.54
CA TYR A 981 -12.14 -2.11 43.73
C TYR A 981 -12.59 -0.76 44.32
N ARG A 982 -11.66 0.18 44.58
CA ARG A 982 -11.94 1.42 45.33
C ARG A 982 -12.35 2.61 44.46
N TRP A 983 -11.88 2.66 43.22
CA TRP A 983 -11.93 3.85 42.37
C TRP A 983 -12.60 3.62 41.01
N ALA A 984 -13.43 2.58 40.88
CA ALA A 984 -14.16 2.27 39.64
C ALA A 984 -14.96 3.45 39.07
N ASN A 985 -15.49 4.32 39.94
CA ASN A 985 -16.37 5.43 39.55
C ASN A 985 -15.64 6.67 38.98
N ARG A 986 -14.31 6.64 38.80
CA ARG A 986 -13.54 7.80 38.33
C ARG A 986 -13.68 8.09 36.81
N GLY A 987 -14.43 7.28 36.06
CA GLY A 987 -14.50 7.33 34.59
C GLY A 987 -13.23 6.77 33.93
N SER A 988 -13.37 6.08 32.80
CA SER A 988 -12.29 5.21 32.27
C SER A 988 -10.99 5.95 31.94
N THR A 989 -11.05 7.18 31.42
CA THR A 989 -9.86 7.97 31.07
C THR A 989 -9.06 8.39 32.31
N ASN A 990 -9.76 8.79 33.37
CA ASN A 990 -9.11 9.21 34.62
C ASN A 990 -8.56 7.99 35.37
N PHE A 991 -9.35 6.90 35.40
CA PHE A 991 -8.92 5.62 35.95
C PHE A 991 -7.61 5.13 35.31
N LYS A 992 -7.51 5.11 33.99
CA LYS A 992 -6.29 4.68 33.27
C LYS A 992 -5.07 5.54 33.58
N LYS A 993 -5.25 6.86 33.77
CA LYS A 993 -4.15 7.75 34.19
C LYS A 993 -3.66 7.41 35.60
N ILE A 994 -4.59 7.20 36.54
CA ILE A 994 -4.28 6.81 37.92
C ILE A 994 -3.59 5.44 37.94
N ALA A 995 -4.16 4.44 37.27
CA ALA A 995 -3.62 3.10 37.18
C ALA A 995 -2.22 3.06 36.55
N ARG A 996 -1.91 3.94 35.59
CA ARG A 996 -0.57 4.07 35.03
C ARG A 996 0.40 4.70 36.04
N ARG A 997 0.00 5.80 36.68
CA ARG A 997 0.81 6.50 37.69
C ARG A 997 1.16 5.59 38.87
N ALA A 998 0.23 4.73 39.29
CA ALA A 998 0.40 3.76 40.37
C ALA A 998 1.54 2.75 40.14
N LEU A 999 1.86 2.45 38.88
CA LEU A 999 2.93 1.50 38.53
C LEU A 999 4.32 2.10 38.70
N ASP A 1000 4.43 3.41 38.51
CA ASP A 1000 5.69 4.16 38.57
C ASP A 1000 5.90 4.83 39.93
N ASN A 1001 4.81 5.15 40.64
CA ASN A 1001 4.82 5.78 41.95
C ASN A 1001 3.87 5.07 42.93
N PRO A 1002 4.38 4.29 43.89
CA PRO A 1002 3.56 3.59 44.88
C PRO A 1002 2.99 4.50 45.98
N GLU A 1003 3.42 5.77 46.08
CA GLU A 1003 3.00 6.72 47.13
C GLU A 1003 1.84 7.63 46.70
N ILE A 1004 1.02 7.21 45.73
CA ILE A 1004 -0.15 8.00 45.33
C ILE A 1004 -1.30 7.86 46.34
N PRO A 1005 -2.08 8.92 46.60
CA PRO A 1005 -3.20 8.86 47.54
C PRO A 1005 -4.23 7.78 47.23
N GLU A 1006 -4.41 7.45 45.94
CA GLU A 1006 -5.35 6.42 45.50
C GLU A 1006 -4.94 4.99 45.88
N LEU A 1007 -3.71 4.77 46.34
CA LEU A 1007 -3.23 3.48 46.87
C LEU A 1007 -3.27 3.43 48.41
N ASP A 1008 -3.84 4.42 49.08
CA ASP A 1008 -3.99 4.40 50.54
C ASP A 1008 -4.85 3.20 51.00
N GLY A 1009 -4.26 2.26 51.75
CA GLY A 1009 -4.87 0.97 52.12
C GLY A 1009 -4.56 -0.20 51.17
N PHE A 1010 -3.71 0.00 50.15
CA PHE A 1010 -3.26 -1.09 49.25
C PHE A 1010 -2.51 -2.19 50.00
N ASP A 1011 -1.68 -1.84 51.00
CA ASP A 1011 -0.90 -2.83 51.76
C ASP A 1011 -1.80 -3.85 52.46
N TRP A 1012 -2.94 -3.42 53.00
CA TRP A 1012 -3.93 -4.30 53.63
C TRP A 1012 -4.60 -5.22 52.62
N PHE A 1013 -5.00 -4.68 51.46
CA PHE A 1013 -5.55 -5.46 50.36
C PHE A 1013 -4.53 -6.49 49.84
N TYR A 1014 -3.28 -6.07 49.63
CA TYR A 1014 -2.23 -6.96 49.13
C TYR A 1014 -1.90 -8.07 50.14
N GLU A 1015 -1.88 -7.79 51.44
CA GLU A 1015 -1.68 -8.84 52.43
C GLU A 1015 -2.84 -9.83 52.50
N ALA A 1016 -4.08 -9.40 52.29
CA ALA A 1016 -5.21 -10.32 52.15
C ALA A 1016 -5.04 -11.25 50.94
N VAL A 1017 -4.56 -10.73 49.81
CA VAL A 1017 -4.22 -11.54 48.61
C VAL A 1017 -3.08 -12.52 48.93
N ARG A 1018 -2.03 -12.08 49.63
CA ARG A 1018 -0.90 -12.94 50.01
C ARG A 1018 -1.31 -14.11 50.89
N ARG A 1019 -2.31 -13.95 51.76
CA ARG A 1019 -2.82 -15.06 52.58
C ARG A 1019 -3.53 -16.12 51.79
N VAL A 1020 -4.48 -15.73 50.93
CA VAL A 1020 -5.24 -16.69 50.13
C VAL A 1020 -4.37 -17.37 49.05
N THR A 1021 -3.26 -16.74 48.66
CA THR A 1021 -2.27 -17.30 47.72
C THR A 1021 -1.16 -18.12 48.40
N GLY A 1022 -1.15 -18.21 49.74
CA GLY A 1022 -0.14 -18.95 50.51
C GLY A 1022 1.23 -18.26 50.61
N GLN A 1023 1.33 -16.96 50.31
CA GLN A 1023 2.55 -16.14 50.37
C GLN A 1023 2.76 -15.41 51.72
N HIS A 1024 1.85 -15.59 52.68
CA HIS A 1024 1.89 -14.97 54.01
C HIS A 1024 2.17 -16.05 55.08
N LYS A 1025 2.84 -15.67 56.18
CA LYS A 1025 3.03 -16.52 57.37
C LYS A 1025 1.67 -16.96 57.95
N ALA A 1026 1.47 -18.23 58.29
CA ALA A 1026 0.22 -18.67 58.90
C ALA A 1026 0.02 -18.02 60.30
N GLN A 1027 -1.22 -17.95 60.82
CA GLN A 1027 -1.46 -17.49 62.21
C GLN A 1027 -0.60 -18.31 63.20
N GLU A 1028 -0.43 -19.58 62.89
CA GLU A 1028 0.43 -20.54 63.56
C GLU A 1028 1.89 -20.08 63.67
N ASP A 1029 2.44 -19.47 62.61
CA ASP A 1029 3.83 -18.98 62.59
C ASP A 1029 4.01 -17.78 63.55
N VAL A 1030 3.01 -16.91 63.65
CA VAL A 1030 3.02 -15.77 64.59
C VAL A 1030 2.98 -16.27 66.03
N VAL A 1031 2.16 -17.28 66.32
CA VAL A 1031 2.09 -17.90 67.64
C VAL A 1031 3.43 -18.58 67.98
N LEU A 1032 3.99 -19.35 67.04
CA LEU A 1032 5.31 -19.99 67.19
C LEU A 1032 6.43 -18.99 67.46
N GLU A 1033 6.40 -17.81 66.84
CA GLU A 1033 7.34 -16.70 67.06
C GLU A 1033 7.14 -16.04 68.44
N MET A 1034 5.89 -15.82 68.86
CA MET A 1034 5.57 -15.23 70.17
C MET A 1034 5.94 -16.14 71.35
N VAL A 1035 5.82 -17.45 71.16
CA VAL A 1035 6.27 -18.48 72.11
C VAL A 1035 7.80 -18.46 72.23
N GLY A 1036 8.51 -18.36 71.10
CA GLY A 1036 9.98 -18.28 71.08
C GLY A 1036 10.63 -19.57 71.61
N GLN A 1037 11.61 -19.45 72.51
CA GLN A 1037 12.12 -20.57 73.31
C GLN A 1037 11.49 -20.51 74.71
N ALA A 1038 10.77 -21.56 75.10
CA ALA A 1038 10.16 -21.71 76.42
C ALA A 1038 10.53 -23.09 77.00
N GLY A 1039 10.60 -23.20 78.34
CA GLY A 1039 10.87 -24.46 79.00
C GLY A 1039 9.65 -25.38 78.95
N ARG A 1040 8.50 -24.87 79.44
CA ARG A 1040 7.21 -25.59 79.48
C ARG A 1040 6.09 -24.81 78.83
N VAL A 1041 5.37 -25.46 77.93
CA VAL A 1041 4.27 -24.87 77.16
C VAL A 1041 2.98 -25.67 77.35
N LEU A 1042 1.90 -24.96 77.67
CA LEU A 1042 0.54 -25.48 77.65
C LEU A 1042 -0.15 -25.06 76.34
N ASP A 1043 -0.69 -26.01 75.60
CA ASP A 1043 -1.55 -25.75 74.44
C ASP A 1043 -3.01 -26.03 74.83
N TYR A 1044 -3.73 -24.96 75.24
CA TYR A 1044 -5.09 -25.00 75.76
C TYR A 1044 -6.11 -24.93 74.62
N GLY A 1045 -6.88 -26.01 74.47
CA GLY A 1045 -7.73 -26.26 73.30
C GLY A 1045 -6.92 -26.72 72.08
N CYS A 1046 -6.04 -27.71 72.28
CA CYS A 1046 -5.06 -28.13 71.27
C CYS A 1046 -5.66 -28.78 70.02
N GLY A 1047 -6.94 -29.19 70.04
CA GLY A 1047 -7.63 -29.86 68.95
C GLY A 1047 -6.89 -31.11 68.48
N ASN A 1048 -6.41 -31.12 67.24
CA ASN A 1048 -5.61 -32.23 66.72
C ASN A 1048 -4.16 -32.27 67.27
N GLY A 1049 -3.72 -31.29 68.07
CA GLY A 1049 -2.39 -31.31 68.70
C GLY A 1049 -1.23 -30.96 67.76
N TRP A 1050 -1.49 -30.43 66.56
CA TRP A 1050 -0.44 -30.03 65.61
C TRP A 1050 0.53 -29.01 66.21
N LEU A 1051 0.02 -27.98 66.87
CA LEU A 1051 0.85 -26.93 67.47
C LEU A 1051 1.63 -27.47 68.68
N SER A 1052 0.99 -28.33 69.48
CA SER A 1052 1.65 -29.04 70.57
C SER A 1052 2.85 -29.88 70.08
N LYS A 1053 2.69 -30.56 68.93
CA LYS A 1053 3.77 -31.30 68.27
C LYS A 1053 4.90 -30.38 67.82
N GLU A 1054 4.60 -29.24 67.21
CA GLU A 1054 5.61 -28.25 66.76
C GLU A 1054 6.40 -27.65 67.94
N PHE A 1055 5.75 -27.34 69.06
CA PHE A 1055 6.45 -26.90 70.27
C PHE A 1055 7.40 -28.00 70.79
N ALA A 1056 6.97 -29.26 70.77
CA ALA A 1056 7.78 -30.39 71.21
C ALA A 1056 8.95 -30.67 70.24
N ASP A 1057 8.75 -30.52 68.93
CA ASP A 1057 9.82 -30.61 67.91
C ASP A 1057 10.90 -29.52 68.11
N ARG A 1058 10.54 -28.38 68.70
CA ARG A 1058 11.47 -27.31 69.09
C ARG A 1058 12.12 -27.54 70.46
N GLY A 1059 11.95 -28.72 71.06
CA GLY A 1059 12.59 -29.14 72.31
C GLY A 1059 11.89 -28.68 73.59
N MET A 1060 10.70 -28.10 73.52
CA MET A 1060 9.94 -27.65 74.69
C MET A 1060 9.25 -28.82 75.38
N GLN A 1061 8.98 -28.71 76.68
CA GLN A 1061 8.10 -29.65 77.40
C GLN A 1061 6.64 -29.22 77.23
N VAL A 1062 5.82 -30.05 76.58
CA VAL A 1062 4.51 -29.63 76.11
C VAL A 1062 3.40 -30.48 76.71
N LEU A 1063 2.38 -29.81 77.26
CA LEU A 1063 1.10 -30.42 77.59
C LEU A 1063 0.03 -29.85 76.66
N GLY A 1064 -0.58 -30.69 75.82
CA GLY A 1064 -1.79 -30.34 75.09
C GLY A 1064 -3.04 -30.66 75.91
N TYR A 1065 -3.97 -29.73 76.00
CA TYR A 1065 -5.25 -29.94 76.65
C TYR A 1065 -6.39 -29.69 75.66
N ASP A 1066 -7.33 -30.62 75.54
CA ASP A 1066 -8.60 -30.36 74.85
C ASP A 1066 -9.72 -31.22 75.47
N PRO A 1067 -10.86 -30.65 75.84
CA PRO A 1067 -11.98 -31.42 76.40
C PRO A 1067 -12.61 -32.39 75.38
N ASP A 1068 -12.38 -32.21 74.07
CA ASP A 1068 -12.84 -33.14 73.04
C ASP A 1068 -11.97 -34.41 72.98
N TYR A 1069 -12.37 -35.43 73.76
CA TYR A 1069 -11.71 -36.72 73.82
C TYR A 1069 -11.67 -37.48 72.48
N THR A 1070 -12.50 -37.13 71.50
CA THR A 1070 -12.59 -37.88 70.23
C THR A 1070 -11.27 -37.86 69.44
N ARG A 1071 -10.35 -36.95 69.78
CA ARG A 1071 -9.03 -36.80 69.17
C ARG A 1071 -7.93 -37.67 69.78
N ARG A 1072 -8.19 -38.38 70.88
CA ARG A 1072 -7.19 -39.20 71.59
C ARG A 1072 -6.40 -40.18 70.72
N PRO A 1073 -6.99 -40.89 69.72
CA PRO A 1073 -6.21 -41.75 68.83
C PRO A 1073 -5.12 -40.99 68.07
N HIS A 1074 -5.41 -39.75 67.66
CA HIS A 1074 -4.46 -38.89 66.97
C HIS A 1074 -3.38 -38.34 67.91
N TRP A 1075 -3.73 -37.98 69.14
CA TRP A 1075 -2.76 -37.57 70.17
C TRP A 1075 -1.77 -38.68 70.50
N ASN A 1076 -2.24 -39.91 70.65
CA ASN A 1076 -1.38 -41.07 70.91
C ASN A 1076 -0.33 -41.25 69.79
N LEU A 1077 -0.71 -41.04 68.52
CA LEU A 1077 0.21 -41.07 67.39
C LEU A 1077 1.26 -39.95 67.47
N LEU A 1078 0.86 -38.73 67.86
CA LEU A 1078 1.78 -37.59 67.98
C LEU A 1078 2.79 -37.75 69.13
N CYS A 1079 2.43 -38.46 70.21
CA CYS A 1079 3.33 -38.76 71.32
C CYS A 1079 4.35 -39.88 71.02
N GLN A 1080 4.18 -40.67 69.95
CA GLN A 1080 5.10 -41.78 69.66
C GLN A 1080 6.52 -41.27 69.43
N GLY A 1081 7.45 -41.74 70.27
CA GLY A 1081 8.86 -41.33 70.21
C GLY A 1081 9.17 -39.95 70.79
N LYS A 1082 8.25 -39.33 71.55
CA LYS A 1082 8.44 -38.01 72.16
C LYS A 1082 8.16 -38.01 73.65
N ASP A 1083 9.21 -37.99 74.47
CA ASP A 1083 9.08 -37.94 75.94
C ASP A 1083 8.64 -36.57 76.46
N ASN A 1084 8.80 -35.52 75.64
CA ASN A 1084 8.51 -34.13 75.96
C ASN A 1084 7.11 -33.66 75.49
N LEU A 1085 6.23 -34.56 75.05
CA LEU A 1085 4.87 -34.23 74.61
C LEU A 1085 3.83 -35.12 75.29
N ARG A 1086 2.87 -34.52 75.97
CA ARG A 1086 1.73 -35.22 76.59
C ARG A 1086 0.42 -34.53 76.24
N PHE A 1087 -0.68 -35.27 76.28
CA PHE A 1087 -2.03 -34.74 76.10
C PHE A 1087 -2.95 -35.16 77.24
N THR A 1088 -3.89 -34.30 77.61
CA THR A 1088 -4.98 -34.63 78.52
C THR A 1088 -6.30 -34.03 78.05
N HIS A 1089 -7.41 -34.68 78.40
CA HIS A 1089 -8.78 -34.21 78.19
C HIS A 1089 -9.50 -33.91 79.51
N GLU A 1090 -8.94 -34.39 80.62
CA GLU A 1090 -9.50 -34.21 81.96
C GLU A 1090 -8.99 -32.89 82.54
N ARG A 1091 -9.93 -31.97 82.82
CA ARG A 1091 -9.60 -30.68 83.44
C ARG A 1091 -8.94 -30.87 84.82
N SER A 1092 -9.33 -31.90 85.54
CA SER A 1092 -8.78 -32.22 86.86
C SER A 1092 -7.30 -32.63 86.80
N ASP A 1093 -6.87 -33.26 85.70
CA ASP A 1093 -5.46 -33.61 85.46
C ASP A 1093 -4.65 -32.40 85.01
N LEU A 1094 -5.24 -31.53 84.19
CA LEU A 1094 -4.62 -30.26 83.80
C LEU A 1094 -4.31 -29.39 85.02
N LEU A 1095 -5.26 -29.23 85.95
CA LEU A 1095 -5.09 -28.38 87.14
C LEU A 1095 -4.10 -28.93 88.17
N LYS A 1096 -3.67 -30.18 88.04
CA LYS A 1096 -2.60 -30.80 88.84
C LYS A 1096 -1.23 -30.71 88.18
N ALA A 1097 -1.14 -30.23 86.94
CA ALA A 1097 0.11 -30.11 86.21
C ALA A 1097 1.02 -29.06 86.86
N GLU A 1098 2.33 -29.19 86.65
CA GLU A 1098 3.28 -28.15 87.04
C GLU A 1098 3.07 -26.88 86.20
N LEU A 1099 3.43 -25.72 86.78
CA LEU A 1099 3.22 -24.42 86.13
C LEU A 1099 3.99 -24.29 84.81
N PHE A 1100 3.39 -23.59 83.85
CA PHE A 1100 3.91 -23.36 82.50
C PHE A 1100 4.55 -21.97 82.37
N ASP A 1101 5.60 -21.88 81.55
CA ASP A 1101 6.20 -20.59 81.17
C ASP A 1101 5.28 -19.84 80.21
N ILE A 1102 4.60 -20.60 79.33
CA ILE A 1102 3.67 -20.06 78.35
C ILE A 1102 2.44 -20.96 78.24
N ALA A 1103 1.26 -20.36 78.27
CA ALA A 1103 0.01 -21.02 77.90
C ALA A 1103 -0.55 -20.40 76.62
N VAL A 1104 -0.84 -21.23 75.62
CA VAL A 1104 -1.40 -20.81 74.33
C VAL A 1104 -2.87 -21.22 74.31
N CYS A 1105 -3.78 -20.26 74.22
CA CYS A 1105 -5.22 -20.47 74.11
C CYS A 1105 -5.70 -20.03 72.73
N ARG A 1106 -5.81 -20.99 71.82
CA ARG A 1106 -6.02 -20.70 70.40
C ARG A 1106 -7.50 -20.83 70.02
N ARG A 1107 -8.16 -19.71 69.72
CA ARG A 1107 -9.54 -19.64 69.17
C ARG A 1107 -10.64 -20.25 70.05
N VAL A 1108 -10.30 -20.81 71.21
CA VAL A 1108 -11.24 -21.36 72.20
C VAL A 1108 -12.24 -20.29 72.61
N LEU A 1109 -11.78 -19.09 72.94
CA LEU A 1109 -12.67 -18.02 73.42
C LEU A 1109 -13.69 -17.56 72.37
N CYS A 1110 -13.46 -17.86 71.09
CA CYS A 1110 -14.41 -17.58 70.01
C CYS A 1110 -15.55 -18.60 69.95
N THR A 1111 -15.36 -19.82 70.43
CA THR A 1111 -16.35 -20.91 70.36
C THR A 1111 -17.15 -21.08 71.64
N ILE A 1112 -16.77 -20.39 72.72
CA ILE A 1112 -17.48 -20.43 74.00
C ILE A 1112 -18.62 -19.41 74.00
N GLU A 1113 -19.86 -19.90 74.08
CA GLU A 1113 -21.08 -19.09 74.09
C GLU A 1113 -21.35 -18.47 75.48
N ASN A 1114 -20.92 -19.14 76.56
CA ASN A 1114 -21.23 -18.75 77.94
C ASN A 1114 -20.11 -17.92 78.60
N ASP A 1115 -20.45 -16.78 79.19
CA ASP A 1115 -19.48 -15.91 79.89
C ASP A 1115 -18.93 -16.53 81.19
N THR A 1116 -19.69 -17.39 81.88
CA THR A 1116 -19.20 -18.13 83.06
C THR A 1116 -18.10 -19.12 82.68
N GLU A 1117 -18.24 -19.75 81.52
CA GLU A 1117 -17.24 -20.69 81.00
C GLU A 1117 -15.99 -19.95 80.50
N LEU A 1118 -16.17 -18.78 79.87
CA LEU A 1118 -15.06 -17.87 79.55
C LEU A 1118 -14.27 -17.50 80.83
N GLN A 1119 -14.94 -17.10 81.89
CA GLN A 1119 -14.30 -16.76 83.17
C GLN A 1119 -13.55 -17.94 83.78
N THR A 1120 -14.14 -19.15 83.68
CA THR A 1120 -13.50 -20.38 84.17
C THR A 1120 -12.19 -20.66 83.41
N ILE A 1121 -12.23 -20.59 82.07
CA ILE A 1121 -11.05 -20.82 81.21
C ILE A 1121 -9.96 -19.77 81.50
N LEU A 1122 -10.32 -18.50 81.64
CA LEU A 1122 -9.34 -17.45 81.96
C LEU A 1122 -8.74 -17.64 83.36
N GLY A 1123 -9.54 -18.08 84.33
CA GLY A 1123 -9.09 -18.45 85.66
C GLY A 1123 -8.10 -19.62 85.61
N ASP A 1124 -8.40 -20.67 84.85
CA ASP A 1124 -7.50 -21.81 84.65
C ASP A 1124 -6.19 -21.39 84.00
N LEU A 1125 -6.24 -20.60 82.93
CA LEU A 1125 -5.03 -20.09 82.27
C LEU A 1125 -4.17 -19.25 83.21
N ARG A 1126 -4.78 -18.50 84.14
CA ARG A 1126 -4.04 -17.74 85.15
C ARG A 1126 -3.38 -18.64 86.18
N THR A 1127 -4.06 -19.67 86.67
CA THR A 1127 -3.54 -20.58 87.70
C THR A 1127 -2.47 -21.53 87.16
N LEU A 1128 -2.48 -21.81 85.87
CA LEU A 1128 -1.57 -22.74 85.20
C LEU A 1128 -0.25 -22.11 84.75
N VAL A 1129 -0.11 -20.79 84.73
CA VAL A 1129 1.16 -20.12 84.39
C VAL A 1129 1.90 -19.61 85.62
N THR A 1130 3.23 -19.53 85.53
CA THR A 1130 4.07 -18.93 86.58
C THR A 1130 3.77 -17.43 86.73
N GLU A 1131 4.23 -16.80 87.82
CA GLU A 1131 4.03 -15.34 88.03
C GLU A 1131 4.64 -14.48 86.91
N ARG A 1132 5.70 -14.95 86.25
CA ARG A 1132 6.31 -14.31 85.06
C ARG A 1132 5.88 -14.95 83.75
N GLY A 1133 5.00 -15.95 83.80
CA GLY A 1133 4.51 -16.69 82.66
C GLY A 1133 3.61 -15.83 81.78
N ARG A 1134 3.49 -16.21 80.50
CA ARG A 1134 2.70 -15.47 79.52
C ARG A 1134 1.54 -16.31 78.99
N VAL A 1135 0.37 -15.71 78.87
CA VAL A 1135 -0.77 -16.32 78.18
C VAL A 1135 -0.90 -15.69 76.80
N ILE A 1136 -0.85 -16.50 75.75
CA ILE A 1136 -1.08 -16.08 74.37
C ILE A 1136 -2.49 -16.48 73.99
N VAL A 1137 -3.36 -15.50 73.78
CA VAL A 1137 -4.75 -15.73 73.36
C VAL A 1137 -4.91 -15.27 71.92
N THR A 1138 -5.41 -16.16 71.05
CA THR A 1138 -5.76 -15.78 69.66
C THR A 1138 -7.27 -15.85 69.46
N MET A 1139 -7.86 -14.82 68.87
CA MET A 1139 -9.30 -14.74 68.60
C MET A 1139 -9.60 -14.02 67.29
N CYS A 1140 -10.83 -14.17 66.78
CA CYS A 1140 -11.32 -13.34 65.68
C CYS A 1140 -11.50 -11.91 66.18
N ASP A 1141 -11.06 -10.92 65.41
CA ASP A 1141 -11.24 -9.52 65.76
C ASP A 1141 -12.74 -9.21 65.94
N PRO A 1142 -13.15 -8.60 67.07
CA PRO A 1142 -14.54 -8.26 67.31
C PRO A 1142 -15.07 -7.16 66.37
N HIS A 1143 -14.22 -6.32 65.79
CA HIS A 1143 -14.63 -5.22 64.92
C HIS A 1143 -14.93 -5.69 63.48
N PHE A 1144 -14.11 -6.58 62.92
CA PHE A 1144 -14.22 -7.01 61.51
C PHE A 1144 -15.48 -7.83 61.17
N LYS A 1145 -16.30 -8.22 62.15
CA LYS A 1145 -17.52 -9.00 61.91
C LYS A 1145 -18.64 -8.18 61.29
N PHE A 1146 -18.63 -6.86 61.52
CA PHE A 1146 -19.67 -5.94 61.06
C PHE A 1146 -19.41 -5.39 59.64
N GLY A 1147 -18.25 -5.70 59.05
CA GLY A 1147 -17.83 -5.24 57.72
C GLY A 1147 -18.20 -6.14 56.53
N GLY A 1148 -19.05 -7.15 56.72
CA GLY A 1148 -19.43 -8.12 55.68
C GLY A 1148 -18.53 -9.36 55.61
N SER A 1149 -18.54 -10.05 54.47
CA SER A 1149 -17.76 -11.28 54.24
C SER A 1149 -16.25 -11.02 54.19
N THR A 1150 -15.48 -11.88 54.86
CA THR A 1150 -14.00 -11.88 54.79
C THR A 1150 -13.50 -12.86 53.72
N PRO A 1151 -12.23 -12.76 53.25
CA PRO A 1151 -11.66 -13.74 52.33
C PRO A 1151 -11.74 -15.19 52.86
N GLU A 1152 -11.65 -15.38 54.18
CA GLU A 1152 -11.65 -16.70 54.79
C GLU A 1152 -13.06 -17.25 55.11
N ALA A 1153 -14.05 -16.38 55.32
CA ALA A 1153 -15.35 -16.78 55.83
C ALA A 1153 -16.47 -15.75 55.62
N ASP A 1154 -17.69 -16.27 55.49
CA ASP A 1154 -18.93 -15.51 55.59
C ASP A 1154 -19.43 -15.51 57.04
N HIS A 1155 -19.96 -14.36 57.48
CA HIS A 1155 -20.49 -14.17 58.83
C HIS A 1155 -21.98 -13.89 58.72
N ASP A 1156 -22.80 -14.70 59.40
CA ASP A 1156 -24.24 -14.51 59.50
C ASP A 1156 -24.57 -13.97 60.90
N LEU A 1157 -24.77 -12.65 60.99
CA LEU A 1157 -24.99 -11.95 62.25
C LEU A 1157 -26.50 -11.86 62.56
N PRO A 1158 -26.90 -11.92 63.84
CA PRO A 1158 -28.29 -11.68 64.23
C PRO A 1158 -28.77 -10.27 63.87
N ASP A 1159 -30.05 -10.13 63.55
CA ASP A 1159 -30.68 -8.84 63.29
C ASP A 1159 -30.49 -7.87 64.48
N GLY A 1160 -30.07 -6.63 64.18
CA GLY A 1160 -29.80 -5.62 65.20
C GLY A 1160 -28.49 -5.81 65.98
N ALA A 1161 -27.60 -6.70 65.55
CA ALA A 1161 -26.27 -6.86 66.12
C ALA A 1161 -25.48 -5.54 66.11
N GLN A 1162 -24.91 -5.17 67.25
CA GLN A 1162 -24.08 -3.97 67.42
C GLN A 1162 -22.73 -4.37 68.00
N TYR A 1163 -21.68 -3.59 67.71
CA TYR A 1163 -20.34 -3.87 68.22
C TYR A 1163 -20.30 -4.01 69.75
N GLU A 1164 -21.10 -3.20 70.45
CA GLU A 1164 -21.16 -3.15 71.92
C GLU A 1164 -21.96 -4.30 72.57
N SER A 1165 -22.70 -5.10 71.80
CA SER A 1165 -23.46 -6.24 72.34
C SER A 1165 -22.66 -7.54 72.30
N THR A 1166 -22.95 -8.47 73.22
CA THR A 1166 -22.46 -9.86 73.18
C THR A 1166 -23.55 -10.73 72.54
N PHE A 1167 -23.20 -11.54 71.54
CA PHE A 1167 -24.17 -12.41 70.85
C PHE A 1167 -23.46 -13.61 70.19
N VAL A 1168 -24.22 -14.62 69.79
CA VAL A 1168 -23.72 -15.79 69.03
C VAL A 1168 -24.11 -15.65 67.56
N TYR A 1169 -23.21 -16.04 66.67
CA TYR A 1169 -23.38 -15.92 65.23
C TYR A 1169 -22.80 -17.13 64.49
N GLU A 1170 -23.25 -17.39 63.27
CA GLU A 1170 -22.73 -18.47 62.43
C GLU A 1170 -21.60 -17.96 61.52
N LYS A 1171 -20.51 -18.73 61.47
CA LYS A 1171 -19.35 -18.47 60.62
C LYS A 1171 -19.17 -19.62 59.64
N LYS A 1172 -19.40 -19.35 58.35
CA LYS A 1172 -19.20 -20.30 57.26
C LYS A 1172 -17.81 -20.13 56.65
N LEU A 1173 -16.95 -21.13 56.82
CA LEU A 1173 -15.59 -21.11 56.28
C LEU A 1173 -15.63 -21.37 54.77
N ARG A 1174 -15.14 -20.43 53.96
CA ARG A 1174 -15.17 -20.52 52.49
C ARG A 1174 -14.35 -21.70 51.96
N ALA A 1175 -13.19 -21.98 52.57
CA ALA A 1175 -12.29 -23.05 52.15
C ALA A 1175 -12.84 -24.49 52.37
N THR A 1176 -13.78 -24.67 53.31
CA THR A 1176 -14.26 -26.03 53.69
C THR A 1176 -15.78 -26.17 53.64
N GLY A 1177 -16.51 -25.08 53.41
CA GLY A 1177 -17.96 -25.01 53.53
C GLY A 1177 -18.51 -25.21 54.95
N ARG A 1178 -17.66 -25.52 55.93
CA ARG A 1178 -18.08 -25.83 57.30
C ARG A 1178 -18.61 -24.58 58.00
N VAL A 1179 -19.79 -24.72 58.60
CA VAL A 1179 -20.40 -23.70 59.45
C VAL A 1179 -20.03 -23.97 60.90
N ARG A 1180 -19.66 -22.93 61.65
CA ARG A 1180 -19.34 -23.00 63.09
C ARG A 1180 -20.06 -21.87 63.83
N ARG A 1181 -20.60 -22.16 65.01
CA ARG A 1181 -21.13 -21.13 65.91
C ARG A 1181 -19.98 -20.46 66.66
N HIS A 1182 -20.01 -19.13 66.69
CA HIS A 1182 -19.00 -18.30 67.33
C HIS A 1182 -19.69 -17.25 68.21
N ALA A 1183 -19.05 -16.87 69.32
CA ALA A 1183 -19.50 -15.78 70.15
C ALA A 1183 -18.78 -14.47 69.79
N HIS A 1184 -19.54 -13.40 69.63
CA HIS A 1184 -19.05 -12.02 69.59
C HIS A 1184 -19.06 -11.41 70.98
N ARG A 1185 -17.95 -10.77 71.34
CA ARG A 1185 -17.77 -10.01 72.59
C ARG A 1185 -17.02 -8.72 72.26
N PRO A 1186 -17.48 -7.55 72.72
CA PRO A 1186 -16.76 -6.30 72.53
C PRO A 1186 -15.35 -6.39 73.13
N GLU A 1187 -14.38 -5.68 72.55
CA GLU A 1187 -13.01 -5.70 73.04
C GLU A 1187 -12.93 -5.24 74.50
N ARG A 1188 -13.75 -4.24 74.87
CA ARG A 1188 -13.87 -3.75 76.25
C ARG A 1188 -14.27 -4.85 77.23
N THR A 1189 -15.18 -5.73 76.83
CA THR A 1189 -15.62 -6.87 77.64
C THR A 1189 -14.48 -7.85 77.86
N LEU A 1190 -13.76 -8.22 76.78
CA LEU A 1190 -12.62 -9.14 76.87
C LEU A 1190 -11.50 -8.57 77.75
N ARG A 1191 -11.15 -7.29 77.60
CA ARG A 1191 -10.17 -6.61 78.46
C ARG A 1191 -10.56 -6.66 79.93
N ARG A 1192 -11.84 -6.43 80.22
CA ARG A 1192 -12.37 -6.51 81.59
C ARG A 1192 -12.27 -7.93 82.15
N GLU A 1193 -12.63 -8.95 81.38
CA GLU A 1193 -12.55 -10.34 81.87
C GLU A 1193 -11.10 -10.82 82.03
N PHE A 1194 -10.17 -10.42 81.16
CA PHE A 1194 -8.73 -10.67 81.38
C PHE A 1194 -8.24 -10.04 82.68
N ALA A 1195 -8.57 -8.77 82.92
CA ALA A 1195 -8.18 -8.08 84.15
C ALA A 1195 -8.80 -8.73 85.40
N ARG A 1196 -10.07 -9.15 85.33
CA ARG A 1196 -10.76 -9.89 86.41
C ARG A 1196 -10.09 -11.22 86.72
N ALA A 1197 -9.59 -11.92 85.71
CA ALA A 1197 -8.83 -13.16 85.87
C ALA A 1197 -7.38 -12.92 86.35
N GLY A 1198 -6.96 -11.66 86.58
CA GLY A 1198 -5.60 -11.33 87.00
C GLY A 1198 -4.55 -11.40 85.89
N LEU A 1199 -4.97 -11.26 84.63
CA LEU A 1199 -4.10 -11.23 83.45
C LEU A 1199 -4.00 -9.81 82.89
N ALA A 1200 -2.77 -9.28 82.79
CA ALA A 1200 -2.51 -7.98 82.17
C ALA A 1200 -2.09 -8.14 80.70
N ILE A 1201 -2.65 -7.32 79.80
CA ILE A 1201 -2.31 -7.33 78.38
C ILE A 1201 -0.99 -6.57 78.17
N CYS A 1202 0.08 -7.29 77.83
CA CYS A 1202 1.41 -6.71 77.63
C CYS A 1202 1.77 -6.46 76.15
N ARG A 1203 1.14 -7.19 75.21
CA ARG A 1203 1.36 -7.05 73.77
C ARG A 1203 0.09 -7.40 73.00
N ARG A 1204 -0.23 -6.62 71.97
CA ARG A 1204 -1.27 -6.88 70.98
C ARG A 1204 -0.62 -7.04 69.61
N VAL A 1205 -1.07 -8.04 68.84
CA VAL A 1205 -0.67 -8.24 67.45
C VAL A 1205 -1.93 -8.47 66.65
N GLU A 1206 -2.13 -7.65 65.62
CA GLU A 1206 -3.28 -7.74 64.72
C GLU A 1206 -2.87 -8.26 63.36
N VAL A 1207 -3.85 -8.87 62.69
CA VAL A 1207 -3.69 -9.56 61.42
C VAL A 1207 -4.63 -8.83 60.45
N PRO A 1208 -4.12 -7.92 59.59
CA PRO A 1208 -4.95 -6.98 58.80
C PRO A 1208 -5.92 -7.71 57.85
N THR A 1209 -7.09 -7.14 57.56
CA THR A 1209 -8.09 -7.69 56.62
C THR A 1209 -8.37 -6.74 55.45
N VAL A 1210 -9.21 -7.12 54.48
CA VAL A 1210 -9.39 -6.38 53.21
C VAL A 1210 -10.01 -4.99 53.43
N ASP A 1211 -10.76 -4.81 54.51
CA ASP A 1211 -11.37 -3.53 54.88
C ASP A 1211 -10.96 -3.16 56.32
N LEU A 1212 -10.12 -2.13 56.39
CA LEU A 1212 -9.48 -1.52 57.57
C LEU A 1212 -8.36 -2.35 58.23
#